data_AF-A0A3P8ZY79-F1
#
_entry.id   AF-A0A3P8ZY79-F1
#
_cell.length_a   1.000
_cell.length_b   1.000
_cell.length_c   1.000
_cell.angle_alpha   90.00
_cell.angle_beta   90.00
_cell.angle_gamma   90.00
#
_symmetry.space_group_name_H-M   'P 1'
#
loop_
_entity.id
_entity.type
_entity.pdbx_description
1 polymer ?
#
loop_
_entity_poly.entity_id
_entity_poly.type
_entity_poly.pdbx_seq_one_letter_code
_entity_poly.pdbx_strand_id
1 'polypeptide(L)'
;MHHPSNPTSSTLHLVAADMSEIMENLDTRELDLADGEYDTTDSKPPGVERQGFASIYNTVGFKEAEGKVFLSSPITAKILAVERFTSAQDRFNITTQRSVNKSLPAVFKIELRHGEFVWVVKRKEKHFMELHRELLRYKTFMRIPLPSRSHTVKRHSVYKSEIRAMPNLPRGGGDELVREEQVSSRRKALEDYLNKLLKMPMYKNYHATMEFIDVSQLSFIHDLGPKGLEGMVHKRSGGHRIPGLNCCGHSKMCYRWSKRWLVVKDSFLLYMKPDTGSISFVLLVDKEFSIKMDSKDTETQHGVRIDTLSRSLVLKFNSYRHARWWGQAIEGFVKKHGSAFLTDHRFGSFASPKHNIPAKWYVNGKTYMEDVADALEESKEEIFITDWWLSPEIFMKRPVVEGNRWRLDYILRRKAQQGVRIFVMLYKEVELALGINSEYSKRTLMHLHPNVKVMRHPDHVSSSVYLWAHHEKIVVIDQSVAFVGGIDLAYGRWDDREHRLTDVGSVTRSVALEQVEGPPLNNGLAPSNGHGAASMVTDSMDQPKLKGQGRIRRSRFSLKRHLQKHVLAHADSDNSNDSSETGSVQSLQTEVGGVGELVGNTRFWHGKDYCNFVYKDWIQLDKPFDDFIDRHTHPRMPWHDMGSVVHGTAARDVARHFIQRWNFCKIMKPKYRSLSYPYLLPKSHTTAGEIRYQVPGCIPANVQILRSASDWSAGIKYPEESIHNAYVHAIKASQHYIYIENQFFISCADNKHVFNKIGDAIAERIIKAYREGKRFRVYVVTPLLPGFEGDINTGGGSAIQAVMHYNYRTMIRGDCSITSQLKREMDDQWMNYISFAGLRTHAELEGRLVTELIYVHSKMLIVDDDTVIIGSANINDRSMLGKRDSEVAVVVEDSETVASVMDGQKYQAGRYALTLRLECFRTILGAHNDLTIDVSDPVSDHFYKDIWMTTCARNATIYQKVFRCLPSSDVRSILELEGYLAKPGLEREDPTRAHEELKKIRGFLVQFPLYFLSEQNLLPPIGSKEAMVPMEVWT
;
A
#
# COMPACT_ATOMS: atom_id res chain seq x y z
N MET A 1 39.00 -78.77 36.44
CA MET A 1 37.64 -78.85 37.00
C MET A 1 36.96 -77.50 36.85
N HIS A 2 35.77 -77.50 36.24
CA HIS A 2 34.73 -76.46 36.20
C HIS A 2 35.04 -75.02 35.72
N HIS A 3 34.62 -74.73 34.49
CA HIS A 3 34.10 -73.41 34.09
C HIS A 3 32.61 -73.30 34.51
N PRO A 4 32.15 -72.17 35.07
CA PRO A 4 30.73 -71.88 35.19
C PRO A 4 30.25 -70.99 34.02
N SER A 5 29.09 -71.37 33.50
CA SER A 5 28.30 -70.75 32.44
C SER A 5 27.58 -69.46 32.90
N ASN A 6 27.65 -68.40 32.09
CA ASN A 6 26.83 -67.19 32.25
C ASN A 6 25.37 -67.42 31.80
N PRO A 7 24.36 -66.84 32.49
CA PRO A 7 22.96 -66.98 32.12
C PRO A 7 22.57 -66.05 30.96
N THR A 8 21.73 -66.56 30.07
CA THR A 8 21.10 -65.87 28.95
C THR A 8 20.18 -64.74 29.41
N SER A 9 20.47 -63.51 28.98
CA SER A 9 19.60 -62.34 29.14
C SER A 9 18.29 -62.56 28.38
N SER A 10 17.16 -62.48 29.10
CA SER A 10 15.83 -62.77 28.57
C SER A 10 15.32 -61.65 27.65
N THR A 11 14.57 -62.04 26.62
CA THR A 11 13.86 -61.19 25.66
C THR A 11 13.02 -60.08 26.31
N LEU A 12 12.63 -60.23 27.58
CA LEU A 12 11.90 -59.21 28.36
C LEU A 12 12.73 -57.94 28.60
N HIS A 13 14.05 -58.02 28.73
CA HIS A 13 14.89 -56.84 28.98
C HIS A 13 15.09 -56.00 27.70
N LEU A 14 15.12 -56.65 26.54
CA LEU A 14 15.12 -56.00 25.23
C LEU A 14 13.77 -55.35 24.93
N VAL A 15 12.65 -56.02 25.23
CA VAL A 15 11.30 -55.45 25.09
C VAL A 15 11.07 -54.29 26.05
N ALA A 16 11.59 -54.36 27.28
CA ALA A 16 11.52 -53.25 28.24
C ALA A 16 12.37 -52.05 27.81
N ALA A 17 13.54 -52.27 27.21
CA ALA A 17 14.38 -51.20 26.66
C ALA A 17 13.72 -50.54 25.43
N ASP A 18 13.13 -51.34 24.53
CA ASP A 18 12.41 -50.85 23.34
C ASP A 18 11.12 -50.09 23.74
N MET A 19 10.40 -50.57 24.77
CA MET A 19 9.24 -49.87 25.34
C MET A 19 9.63 -48.59 26.08
N SER A 20 10.80 -48.56 26.74
CA SER A 20 11.33 -47.36 27.41
C SER A 20 11.76 -46.31 26.38
N GLU A 21 12.40 -46.72 25.29
CA GLU A 21 12.77 -45.83 24.16
C GLU A 21 11.51 -45.31 23.42
N ILE A 22 10.46 -46.13 23.30
CA ILE A 22 9.15 -45.71 22.80
C ILE A 22 8.48 -44.71 23.76
N MET A 23 8.58 -44.94 25.07
CA MET A 23 8.01 -44.05 26.08
C MET A 23 8.80 -42.74 26.25
N GLU A 24 10.11 -42.72 26.04
CA GLU A 24 10.93 -41.50 26.05
C GLU A 24 10.78 -40.67 24.77
N ASN A 25 10.41 -41.31 23.65
CA ASN A 25 10.08 -40.63 22.38
C ASN A 25 8.58 -40.24 22.27
N LEU A 26 7.79 -40.40 23.35
CA LEU A 26 6.39 -39.96 23.41
C LEU A 26 6.29 -38.44 23.29
N ASP A 27 5.96 -37.95 22.10
CA ASP A 27 5.45 -36.60 21.92
C ASP A 27 3.98 -36.59 22.37
N THR A 28 3.70 -36.04 23.54
CA THR A 28 2.34 -35.98 24.11
C THR A 28 1.35 -35.23 23.22
N ARG A 29 1.83 -34.48 22.22
CA ARG A 29 0.98 -33.82 21.19
C ARG A 29 0.43 -34.79 20.15
N GLU A 30 1.02 -35.98 19.99
CA GLU A 30 0.48 -37.05 19.15
C GLU A 30 -0.74 -37.76 19.81
N LEU A 31 -1.06 -37.39 21.06
CA LEU A 31 -2.19 -37.92 21.85
C LEU A 31 -3.44 -37.02 21.85
N ASP A 32 -3.30 -35.74 21.51
CA ASP A 32 -4.40 -34.77 21.48
C ASP A 32 -5.15 -34.89 20.14
N LEU A 33 -6.00 -35.91 20.04
CA LEU A 33 -7.04 -35.97 19.01
C LEU A 33 -8.31 -35.35 19.61
N ALA A 34 -8.49 -34.05 19.43
CA ALA A 34 -9.81 -33.45 19.57
C ALA A 34 -10.77 -34.09 18.54
N ASP A 35 -12.02 -34.29 18.92
CA ASP A 35 -13.13 -34.88 18.14
C ASP A 35 -13.41 -34.09 16.83
N GLY A 36 -12.47 -34.10 15.89
CA GLY A 36 -12.75 -33.81 14.49
C GLY A 36 -13.44 -35.04 13.94
N GLU A 37 -14.77 -35.03 13.88
CA GLU A 37 -15.46 -35.78 12.83
C GLU A 37 -14.74 -35.42 11.53
N TYR A 38 -13.99 -36.36 10.96
CA TYR A 38 -13.69 -36.30 9.54
C TYR A 38 -15.05 -36.38 8.88
N ASP A 39 -15.61 -35.21 8.54
CA ASP A 39 -16.88 -35.12 7.84
C ASP A 39 -16.75 -35.98 6.58
N THR A 40 -17.31 -37.18 6.67
CA THR A 40 -17.34 -38.16 5.58
C THR A 40 -18.51 -37.86 4.64
N THR A 41 -19.18 -36.73 4.86
CA THR A 41 -20.33 -36.24 4.11
C THR A 41 -20.12 -34.83 3.58
N ASP A 42 -18.96 -34.54 2.99
CA ASP A 42 -18.84 -33.44 2.01
C ASP A 42 -19.48 -33.89 0.66
N SER A 43 -20.79 -34.15 0.69
CA SER A 43 -21.62 -34.24 -0.52
C SER A 43 -21.99 -32.82 -0.97
N LYS A 44 -20.99 -32.00 -1.28
CA LYS A 44 -21.19 -30.80 -2.10
C LYS A 44 -21.01 -31.18 -3.57
N PRO A 45 -21.79 -30.58 -4.49
CA PRO A 45 -21.65 -30.86 -5.92
C PRO A 45 -20.21 -30.56 -6.38
N PRO A 46 -19.72 -31.22 -7.45
CA PRO A 46 -18.34 -31.11 -7.91
C PRO A 46 -18.07 -29.74 -8.53
N GLY A 47 -17.92 -28.72 -7.70
CA GLY A 47 -17.17 -27.51 -7.98
C GLY A 47 -15.75 -27.67 -7.43
N VAL A 48 -14.75 -27.14 -8.12
CA VAL A 48 -13.35 -27.16 -7.65
C VAL A 48 -13.26 -26.36 -6.34
N GLU A 49 -13.27 -27.03 -5.19
CA GLU A 49 -12.99 -26.38 -3.90
C GLU A 49 -11.56 -25.86 -3.90
N ARG A 50 -11.40 -24.54 -4.09
CA ARG A 50 -10.12 -23.83 -3.98
C ARG A 50 -9.90 -23.43 -2.52
N GLN A 51 -8.73 -23.74 -1.96
CA GLN A 51 -8.33 -23.14 -0.69
C GLN A 51 -8.15 -21.62 -0.89
N GLY A 52 -8.94 -20.82 -0.17
CA GLY A 52 -8.87 -19.36 -0.24
C GLY A 52 -7.54 -18.81 0.29
N PHE A 53 -7.09 -17.69 -0.25
CA PHE A 53 -5.80 -17.07 0.12
C PHE A 53 -5.70 -16.76 1.62
N ALA A 54 -6.81 -16.42 2.29
CA ALA A 54 -6.84 -16.14 3.73
C ALA A 54 -6.34 -17.31 4.62
N SER A 55 -6.27 -18.53 4.09
CA SER A 55 -5.71 -19.71 4.78
C SER A 55 -4.25 -19.52 5.22
N ILE A 56 -3.47 -18.65 4.57
CA ILE A 56 -2.08 -18.35 4.96
C ILE A 56 -1.94 -17.83 6.40
N TYR A 57 -3.02 -17.30 6.97
CA TYR A 57 -3.06 -16.73 8.31
C TYR A 57 -3.45 -17.72 9.41
N ASN A 58 -3.90 -18.92 9.03
CA ASN A 58 -4.47 -19.92 9.94
C ASN A 58 -3.64 -21.22 9.95
N THR A 59 -2.31 -21.10 9.76
CA THR A 59 -1.41 -22.25 9.78
C THR A 59 -1.17 -22.77 11.19
N VAL A 60 -1.19 -24.08 11.36
CA VAL A 60 -0.95 -24.79 12.64
C VAL A 60 0.33 -25.65 12.61
N GLY A 61 0.72 -26.23 13.75
CA GLY A 61 1.86 -27.16 13.81
C GLY A 61 1.70 -28.34 12.85
N PHE A 62 2.79 -28.86 12.28
CA PHE A 62 2.74 -29.92 11.25
C PHE A 62 2.25 -31.28 11.81
N LYS A 63 2.33 -31.44 13.13
CA LYS A 63 1.82 -32.62 13.84
C LYS A 63 0.40 -32.42 14.40
N GLU A 64 -0.16 -31.21 14.30
CA GLU A 64 -1.50 -30.89 14.81
C GLU A 64 -2.57 -31.41 13.84
N ALA A 65 -3.63 -32.02 14.38
CA ALA A 65 -4.64 -32.72 13.58
C ALA A 65 -5.55 -31.75 12.80
N GLU A 66 -5.63 -30.49 13.24
CA GLU A 66 -6.43 -29.41 12.66
C GLU A 66 -5.86 -28.89 11.33
N GLY A 67 -4.63 -29.29 10.97
CA GLY A 67 -3.93 -28.84 9.77
C GLY A 67 -4.62 -29.27 8.47
N LYS A 68 -5.30 -28.33 7.81
CA LYS A 68 -5.88 -28.55 6.48
C LYS A 68 -4.82 -28.40 5.39
N VAL A 69 -4.39 -29.52 4.80
CA VAL A 69 -3.37 -29.55 3.74
C VAL A 69 -3.99 -29.87 2.39
N PHE A 70 -4.68 -31.00 2.25
CA PHE A 70 -5.15 -31.50 0.96
C PHE A 70 -6.48 -30.89 0.53
N LEU A 71 -6.67 -30.83 -0.79
CA LEU A 71 -7.94 -30.56 -1.46
C LEU A 71 -8.83 -31.83 -1.43
N SER A 72 -10.10 -31.67 -1.77
CA SER A 72 -11.06 -32.78 -1.96
C SER A 72 -10.72 -33.66 -3.17
N SER A 73 -10.00 -33.12 -4.17
CA SER A 73 -9.55 -33.87 -5.35
C SER A 73 -8.57 -35.02 -4.99
N PRO A 74 -8.53 -36.12 -5.76
CA PRO A 74 -7.60 -37.21 -5.50
C PRO A 74 -6.14 -36.75 -5.71
N ILE A 75 -5.22 -37.35 -4.96
CA ILE A 75 -3.78 -37.24 -5.17
C ILE A 75 -3.26 -38.53 -5.83
N THR A 76 -2.43 -38.39 -6.85
CA THR A 76 -1.83 -39.51 -7.57
C THR A 76 -0.32 -39.37 -7.63
N ALA A 77 0.39 -40.50 -7.62
CA ALA A 77 1.83 -40.56 -7.73
C ALA A 77 2.25 -41.43 -8.92
N LYS A 78 3.22 -40.97 -9.69
CA LYS A 78 3.82 -41.68 -10.82
C LYS A 78 5.34 -41.62 -10.71
N ILE A 79 5.99 -42.76 -10.54
CA ILE A 79 7.45 -42.81 -10.56
C ILE A 79 7.85 -42.67 -12.03
N LEU A 80 8.63 -41.64 -12.38
CA LEU A 80 9.02 -41.33 -13.76
C LEU A 80 10.29 -42.05 -14.21
N ALA A 81 11.31 -42.07 -13.34
CA ALA A 81 12.64 -42.59 -13.64
C ALA A 81 13.35 -43.07 -12.37
N VAL A 82 14.33 -43.95 -12.54
CA VAL A 82 15.23 -44.43 -11.50
C VAL A 82 16.65 -44.01 -11.85
N GLU A 83 17.16 -42.99 -11.18
CA GLU A 83 18.54 -42.52 -11.37
C GLU A 83 19.50 -43.49 -10.66
N ARG A 84 20.38 -44.12 -11.43
CA ARG A 84 21.47 -44.99 -10.95
C ARG A 84 22.79 -44.30 -11.20
N PHE A 85 23.63 -44.18 -10.17
CA PHE A 85 24.96 -43.61 -10.32
C PHE A 85 25.98 -44.73 -10.33
N THR A 86 26.64 -44.94 -11.47
CA THR A 86 27.88 -45.71 -11.55
C THR A 86 29.03 -44.80 -11.09
N SER A 87 29.96 -45.32 -10.29
CA SER A 87 31.16 -44.59 -9.87
C SER A 87 32.10 -44.44 -11.07
N ALA A 88 31.96 -43.34 -11.81
CA ALA A 88 32.94 -42.97 -12.82
C ALA A 88 33.37 -41.51 -12.62
N GLN A 89 34.68 -41.35 -12.40
CA GLN A 89 35.50 -40.13 -12.48
C GLN A 89 35.60 -39.22 -11.24
N ASP A 90 36.27 -39.71 -10.19
CA ASP A 90 37.30 -38.90 -9.51
C ASP A 90 38.61 -39.09 -10.30
N ARG A 91 38.93 -38.14 -11.20
CA ARG A 91 40.20 -38.12 -11.96
C ARG A 91 41.25 -37.20 -11.29
N PHE A 92 41.38 -37.22 -9.96
CA PHE A 92 42.53 -36.62 -9.28
C PHE A 92 42.75 -37.32 -7.94
N ASN A 93 43.38 -38.50 -7.98
CA ASN A 93 44.26 -39.06 -6.95
C ASN A 93 44.69 -40.46 -7.38
N ILE A 94 45.89 -40.57 -7.94
CA ILE A 94 46.57 -41.86 -8.15
C ILE A 94 47.24 -42.20 -6.82
N THR A 95 46.56 -42.99 -6.00
CA THR A 95 47.23 -43.87 -5.03
C THR A 95 46.45 -45.18 -4.91
N THR A 96 47.21 -46.25 -5.00
CA THR A 96 46.83 -47.64 -5.17
C THR A 96 46.15 -48.18 -3.91
N GLN A 97 44.86 -48.52 -4.00
CA GLN A 97 44.24 -49.64 -3.28
C GLN A 97 42.84 -49.94 -3.84
N ARG A 98 42.61 -51.23 -4.20
CA ARG A 98 41.34 -51.75 -4.70
C ARG A 98 40.22 -51.51 -3.68
N SER A 99 39.28 -50.62 -4.00
CA SER A 99 38.00 -50.48 -3.29
C SER A 99 36.88 -51.04 -4.17
N VAL A 100 36.10 -51.94 -3.59
CA VAL A 100 34.86 -52.53 -4.14
C VAL A 100 33.96 -51.44 -4.77
N ASN A 101 33.50 -51.68 -6.00
CA ASN A 101 32.47 -50.88 -6.67
C ASN A 101 31.16 -50.93 -5.86
N LYS A 102 30.99 -50.07 -4.85
CA LYS A 102 29.70 -49.88 -4.19
C LYS A 102 28.75 -49.18 -5.18
N SER A 103 27.81 -49.92 -5.74
CA SER A 103 26.69 -49.33 -6.48
C SER A 103 25.95 -48.35 -5.56
N LEU A 104 25.77 -47.12 -6.03
CA LEU A 104 25.06 -46.10 -5.25
C LEU A 104 23.56 -46.43 -5.26
N PRO A 105 22.86 -46.26 -4.12
CA PRO A 105 21.46 -46.63 -4.01
C PRO A 105 20.59 -45.83 -4.98
N ALA A 106 19.68 -46.54 -5.65
CA ALA A 106 18.74 -46.00 -6.63
C ALA A 106 17.93 -44.82 -6.07
N VAL A 107 17.81 -43.75 -6.86
CA VAL A 107 16.96 -42.58 -6.55
C VAL A 107 15.75 -42.58 -7.47
N PHE A 108 14.56 -42.68 -6.88
CA PHE A 108 13.28 -42.65 -7.58
C PHE A 108 12.82 -41.20 -7.74
N LYS A 109 12.56 -40.78 -8.99
CA LYS A 109 11.93 -39.49 -9.33
C LYS A 109 10.42 -39.72 -9.41
N ILE A 110 9.66 -39.13 -8.49
CA ILE A 110 8.22 -39.36 -8.35
C ILE A 110 7.49 -38.06 -8.69
N GLU A 111 6.68 -38.07 -9.74
CA GLU A 111 5.73 -37.00 -10.04
C GLU A 111 4.46 -37.22 -9.25
N LEU A 112 4.00 -36.19 -8.55
CA LEU A 112 2.71 -36.18 -7.88
C LEU A 112 1.78 -35.16 -8.54
N ARG A 113 0.49 -35.49 -8.54
CA ARG A 113 -0.59 -34.62 -9.06
C ARG A 113 -1.71 -34.54 -8.05
N HIS A 114 -2.20 -33.34 -7.80
CA HIS A 114 -3.32 -33.07 -6.90
C HIS A 114 -4.02 -31.78 -7.31
N GLY A 115 -5.29 -31.85 -7.71
CA GLY A 115 -5.97 -30.74 -8.38
C GLY A 115 -5.20 -30.28 -9.62
N GLU A 116 -4.96 -28.97 -9.72
CA GLU A 116 -4.15 -28.35 -10.77
C GLU A 116 -2.63 -28.44 -10.53
N PHE A 117 -2.20 -28.89 -9.34
CA PHE A 117 -0.80 -28.86 -8.94
C PHE A 117 -0.07 -30.14 -9.36
N VAL A 118 1.11 -29.95 -9.96
CA VAL A 118 2.04 -31.02 -10.33
C VAL A 118 3.42 -30.69 -9.79
N TRP A 119 4.02 -31.62 -9.05
CA TRP A 119 5.38 -31.47 -8.53
C TRP A 119 6.15 -32.78 -8.53
N VAL A 120 7.46 -32.70 -8.34
CA VAL A 120 8.34 -33.87 -8.36
C VAL A 120 9.13 -33.97 -7.07
N VAL A 121 9.13 -35.15 -6.45
CA VAL A 121 10.00 -35.48 -5.31
C VAL A 121 11.02 -36.53 -5.72
N LYS A 122 12.20 -36.47 -5.09
CA LYS A 122 13.25 -37.50 -5.23
C LYS A 122 13.36 -38.28 -3.93
N ARG A 123 13.21 -39.61 -3.98
CA ARG A 123 13.29 -40.49 -2.81
C ARG A 123 14.16 -41.71 -3.08
N LYS A 124 14.91 -42.14 -2.06
CA LYS A 124 15.68 -43.39 -2.08
C LYS A 124 14.82 -44.50 -1.49
N GLU A 125 15.16 -45.75 -1.78
CA GLU A 125 14.48 -46.90 -1.18
C GLU A 125 14.45 -46.84 0.36
N LYS A 126 15.54 -46.39 0.98
CA LYS A 126 15.58 -46.16 2.44
C LYS A 126 14.49 -45.22 2.95
N HIS A 127 14.09 -44.20 2.18
CA HIS A 127 13.06 -43.25 2.62
C HIS A 127 11.67 -43.92 2.61
N PHE A 128 11.42 -44.87 1.69
CA PHE A 128 10.19 -45.67 1.72
C PHE A 128 10.15 -46.59 2.93
N MET A 129 11.30 -47.19 3.29
CA MET A 129 11.42 -48.02 4.49
C MET A 129 11.23 -47.20 5.78
N GLU A 130 11.84 -46.02 5.86
CA GLU A 130 11.69 -45.07 6.96
C GLU A 130 10.21 -44.65 7.11
N LEU A 131 9.56 -44.22 6.02
CA LEU A 131 8.12 -43.89 6.02
C LEU A 131 7.26 -45.07 6.48
N HIS A 132 7.48 -46.26 5.94
CA HIS A 132 6.70 -47.44 6.32
C HIS A 132 6.86 -47.79 7.81
N ARG A 133 8.08 -47.65 8.35
CA ARG A 133 8.35 -47.89 9.77
C ARG A 133 7.63 -46.87 10.66
N GLU A 134 7.64 -45.59 10.28
CA GLU A 134 6.88 -44.53 10.97
C GLU A 134 5.36 -44.77 10.93
N LEU A 135 4.82 -45.16 9.78
CA LEU A 135 3.41 -45.48 9.65
C LEU A 135 3.01 -46.70 10.49
N LEU A 136 3.86 -47.72 10.58
CA LEU A 136 3.63 -48.87 11.47
C LEU A 136 3.64 -48.47 12.95
N ARG A 137 4.53 -47.56 13.36
CA ARG A 137 4.52 -46.98 14.72
C ARG A 137 3.20 -46.25 14.98
N TYR A 138 2.80 -45.37 14.08
CA TYR A 138 1.52 -44.64 14.16
C TYR A 138 0.30 -45.58 14.23
N LYS A 139 0.25 -46.60 13.36
CA LYS A 139 -0.80 -47.64 13.36
C LYS A 139 -0.84 -48.41 14.67
N THR A 140 0.32 -48.71 15.27
CA THR A 140 0.41 -49.43 16.54
C THR A 140 -0.02 -48.52 17.69
N PHE A 141 0.41 -47.27 17.68
CA PHE A 141 0.05 -46.26 18.67
C PHE A 141 -1.47 -46.05 18.75
N MET A 142 -2.13 -45.94 17.59
CA MET A 142 -3.60 -45.83 17.50
C MET A 142 -4.36 -47.07 18.00
N ARG A 143 -3.67 -48.21 18.18
CA ARG A 143 -4.25 -49.45 18.73
C ARG A 143 -4.04 -49.59 20.24
N ILE A 144 -3.18 -48.78 20.86
CA ILE A 144 -2.91 -48.85 22.30
C ILE A 144 -3.99 -48.05 23.06
N PRO A 145 -4.79 -48.68 23.94
CA PRO A 145 -5.77 -47.98 24.75
C PRO A 145 -5.07 -47.23 25.88
N LEU A 146 -4.79 -45.94 25.71
CA LEU A 146 -4.28 -45.10 26.81
C LEU A 146 -5.43 -44.63 27.72
N PRO A 147 -5.24 -44.66 29.06
CA PRO A 147 -6.22 -44.17 30.01
C PRO A 147 -6.05 -42.67 30.22
N SER A 148 -6.86 -41.85 29.56
CA SER A 148 -7.10 -40.46 29.99
C SER A 148 -8.58 -40.32 30.39
N ARG A 149 -8.82 -39.61 31.50
CA ARG A 149 -10.10 -39.56 32.24
C ARG A 149 -11.29 -38.94 31.46
N SER A 150 -11.09 -38.46 30.23
CA SER A 150 -12.14 -37.89 29.37
C SER A 150 -12.52 -38.75 28.16
N HIS A 151 -11.85 -39.89 27.89
CA HIS A 151 -12.01 -40.64 26.62
C HIS A 151 -12.68 -42.02 26.76
N THR A 152 -13.58 -42.21 27.73
CA THR A 152 -14.23 -43.53 27.92
C THR A 152 -15.54 -43.69 27.13
N VAL A 153 -16.12 -42.62 26.57
CA VAL A 153 -17.49 -42.68 26.01
C VAL A 153 -17.60 -42.66 24.47
N LYS A 154 -16.54 -42.36 23.70
CA LYS A 154 -16.67 -42.15 22.23
C LYS A 154 -15.82 -43.03 21.30
N ARG A 155 -15.14 -44.08 21.79
CA ARG A 155 -14.37 -45.00 20.91
C ARG A 155 -15.21 -45.99 20.08
N HIS A 156 -16.54 -45.86 20.08
CA HIS A 156 -17.43 -46.86 19.46
C HIS A 156 -17.80 -46.62 17.98
N SER A 157 -17.38 -45.54 17.32
CA SER A 157 -17.80 -45.24 15.93
C SER A 157 -16.70 -45.05 14.88
N VAL A 158 -15.40 -45.22 15.19
CA VAL A 158 -14.38 -45.27 14.13
C VAL A 158 -14.43 -46.64 13.44
N TYR A 159 -14.81 -46.67 12.15
CA TYR A 159 -14.88 -47.85 11.30
C TYR A 159 -13.67 -48.78 11.50
N LYS A 160 -13.87 -49.91 12.19
CA LYS A 160 -12.85 -50.95 12.47
C LYS A 160 -12.15 -51.52 11.22
N SER A 161 -12.68 -51.26 10.01
CA SER A 161 -12.15 -51.76 8.74
C SER A 161 -10.90 -51.02 8.25
N GLU A 162 -10.83 -49.68 8.37
CA GLU A 162 -9.72 -48.88 7.81
C GLU A 162 -8.38 -49.12 8.54
N ILE A 163 -8.43 -49.35 9.85
CA ILE A 163 -7.25 -49.64 10.71
C ILE A 163 -6.51 -50.92 10.28
N ARG A 164 -7.13 -51.79 9.48
CA ARG A 164 -6.53 -53.06 9.04
C ARG A 164 -5.84 -53.00 7.68
N ALA A 165 -6.17 -52.04 6.82
CA ALA A 165 -5.86 -52.08 5.38
C ALA A 165 -4.55 -51.38 4.92
N MET A 166 -3.59 -51.11 5.82
CA MET A 166 -2.30 -50.50 5.41
C MET A 166 -1.59 -51.37 4.35
N PRO A 167 -1.16 -50.81 3.21
CA PRO A 167 -0.45 -51.57 2.20
C PRO A 167 0.90 -52.05 2.73
N ASN A 168 1.29 -53.28 2.39
CA ASN A 168 2.61 -53.80 2.72
C ASN A 168 3.67 -53.11 1.85
N LEU A 169 4.77 -52.67 2.45
CA LEU A 169 5.91 -52.19 1.67
C LEU A 169 6.49 -53.38 0.87
N PRO A 170 6.62 -53.27 -0.46
CA PRO A 170 7.22 -54.32 -1.26
C PRO A 170 8.64 -54.60 -0.74
N ARG A 171 8.98 -55.84 -0.35
CA ARG A 171 10.34 -56.20 0.08
C ARG A 171 11.23 -56.36 -1.15
N GLY A 172 12.38 -55.69 -1.19
CA GLY A 172 13.41 -55.92 -2.21
C GLY A 172 14.25 -57.12 -1.81
N GLY A 173 14.54 -58.03 -2.74
CA GLY A 173 15.61 -59.01 -2.54
C GLY A 173 16.92 -58.27 -2.30
N GLY A 174 17.64 -58.64 -1.25
CA GLY A 174 18.88 -57.98 -0.83
C GLY A 174 19.92 -57.95 -1.95
N ASP A 175 20.56 -56.79 -2.07
CA ASP A 175 21.62 -56.38 -2.99
C ASP A 175 21.43 -56.70 -4.48
N GLU A 176 21.67 -55.66 -5.29
CA GLU A 176 21.79 -55.73 -6.75
C GLU A 176 20.48 -55.80 -7.58
N LEU A 177 19.84 -54.64 -7.74
CA LEU A 177 18.94 -54.36 -8.87
C LEU A 177 19.74 -54.36 -10.20
N VAL A 178 20.20 -55.50 -10.70
CA VAL A 178 21.14 -55.58 -11.84
C VAL A 178 20.45 -55.49 -13.21
N ARG A 179 19.21 -55.97 -13.35
CA ARG A 179 18.48 -56.04 -14.64
C ARG A 179 17.39 -54.96 -14.78
N GLU A 180 17.19 -54.41 -15.99
CA GLU A 180 16.16 -53.38 -16.28
C GLU A 180 14.73 -53.82 -15.91
N GLU A 181 14.38 -55.09 -16.13
CA GLU A 181 13.06 -55.65 -15.80
C GLU A 181 12.76 -55.61 -14.29
N GLN A 182 13.77 -55.86 -13.44
CA GLN A 182 13.62 -55.79 -11.98
C GLN A 182 13.37 -54.35 -11.51
N VAL A 183 13.91 -53.36 -12.23
CA VAL A 183 13.69 -51.93 -11.95
C VAL A 183 12.26 -51.53 -12.28
N SER A 184 11.76 -52.00 -13.43
CA SER A 184 10.40 -51.71 -13.89
C SER A 184 9.36 -52.31 -12.95
N SER A 185 9.54 -53.57 -12.54
CA SER A 185 8.69 -54.24 -11.55
C SER A 185 8.76 -53.55 -10.17
N ARG A 186 9.97 -53.21 -9.70
CA ARG A 186 10.17 -52.50 -8.41
C ARG A 186 9.52 -51.12 -8.42
N ARG A 187 9.69 -50.39 -9.51
CA ARG A 187 9.07 -49.08 -9.75
C ARG A 187 7.55 -49.17 -9.64
N LYS A 188 6.93 -50.10 -10.37
CA LYS A 188 5.48 -50.29 -10.33
C LYS A 188 4.98 -50.67 -8.93
N ALA A 189 5.68 -51.56 -8.24
CA ALA A 189 5.32 -51.97 -6.88
C ALA A 189 5.38 -50.81 -5.86
N LEU A 190 6.40 -49.96 -5.92
CA LEU A 190 6.52 -48.78 -5.05
C LEU A 190 5.49 -47.69 -5.42
N GLU A 191 5.18 -47.54 -6.71
CA GLU A 191 4.13 -46.65 -7.19
C GLU A 191 2.75 -47.09 -6.69
N ASP A 192 2.41 -48.37 -6.80
CA ASP A 192 1.15 -48.94 -6.30
C ASP A 192 1.04 -48.81 -4.77
N TYR A 193 2.15 -49.04 -4.05
CA TYR A 193 2.22 -48.83 -2.60
C TYR A 193 1.88 -47.38 -2.23
N LEU A 194 2.51 -46.41 -2.89
CA LEU A 194 2.32 -45.00 -2.60
C LEU A 194 0.90 -44.54 -2.96
N ASN A 195 0.36 -44.93 -4.12
CA ASN A 195 -1.01 -44.58 -4.50
C ASN A 195 -2.06 -45.20 -3.57
N LYS A 196 -1.85 -46.43 -3.07
CA LYS A 196 -2.73 -47.02 -2.05
C LYS A 196 -2.68 -46.24 -0.75
N LEU A 197 -1.47 -45.86 -0.31
CA LEU A 197 -1.28 -45.07 0.91
C LEU A 197 -1.99 -43.71 0.81
N LEU A 198 -1.82 -43.01 -0.31
CA LEU A 198 -2.38 -41.67 -0.53
C LEU A 198 -3.91 -41.65 -0.70
N LYS A 199 -4.55 -42.80 -0.96
CA LYS A 199 -6.02 -42.94 -0.95
C LYS A 199 -6.61 -43.05 0.45
N MET A 200 -5.81 -43.35 1.47
CA MET A 200 -6.27 -43.57 2.85
C MET A 200 -6.10 -42.29 3.66
N PRO A 201 -7.17 -41.56 4.04
CA PRO A 201 -7.07 -40.26 4.72
C PRO A 201 -6.21 -40.28 5.98
N MET A 202 -6.35 -41.32 6.81
CA MET A 202 -5.56 -41.53 8.03
C MET A 202 -4.04 -41.48 7.78
N TYR A 203 -3.56 -42.13 6.72
CA TYR A 203 -2.13 -42.18 6.41
C TYR A 203 -1.68 -41.04 5.52
N LYS A 204 -2.55 -40.57 4.62
CA LYS A 204 -2.31 -39.40 3.76
C LYS A 204 -2.04 -38.14 4.60
N ASN A 205 -2.85 -37.91 5.63
CA ASN A 205 -2.79 -36.73 6.48
C ASN A 205 -1.74 -36.84 7.60
N TYR A 206 -1.07 -37.99 7.74
CA TYR A 206 -0.02 -38.15 8.75
C TYR A 206 1.24 -37.35 8.36
N HIS A 207 1.83 -36.65 9.33
CA HIS A 207 2.94 -35.72 9.11
C HIS A 207 4.15 -36.34 8.39
N ALA A 208 4.50 -37.60 8.70
CA ALA A 208 5.60 -38.27 8.02
C ALA A 208 5.31 -38.54 6.54
N THR A 209 4.05 -38.78 6.17
CA THR A 209 3.64 -38.91 4.76
C THR A 209 3.75 -37.57 4.06
N MET A 210 3.30 -36.48 4.71
CA MET A 210 3.39 -35.13 4.16
C MET A 210 4.86 -34.70 3.93
N GLU A 211 5.76 -35.00 4.88
CA GLU A 211 7.20 -34.82 4.71
C GLU A 211 7.76 -35.71 3.58
N PHE A 212 7.29 -36.95 3.47
CA PHE A 212 7.72 -37.84 2.38
C PHE A 212 7.33 -37.34 0.99
N ILE A 213 6.22 -36.62 0.83
CA ILE A 213 5.79 -36.07 -0.46
C ILE A 213 6.07 -34.56 -0.62
N ASP A 214 6.81 -33.95 0.32
CA ASP A 214 7.18 -32.53 0.30
C ASP A 214 5.96 -31.59 0.19
N VAL A 215 4.96 -31.75 1.06
CA VAL A 215 3.76 -30.89 1.10
C VAL A 215 3.55 -30.22 2.47
N SER A 216 2.90 -29.06 2.45
CA SER A 216 2.51 -28.28 3.62
C SER A 216 1.16 -27.60 3.41
N GLN A 217 0.66 -26.91 4.45
CA GLN A 217 -0.58 -26.11 4.41
C GLN A 217 -0.56 -24.97 3.36
N LEU A 218 0.61 -24.67 2.75
CA LEU A 218 0.74 -23.65 1.69
C LEU A 218 0.91 -24.24 0.28
N SER A 219 0.94 -25.57 0.16
CA SER A 219 1.26 -26.24 -1.10
C SER A 219 0.20 -26.01 -2.17
N PHE A 220 -1.08 -26.00 -1.79
CA PHE A 220 -2.21 -26.08 -2.72
C PHE A 220 -3.14 -24.85 -2.67
N ILE A 221 -2.59 -23.69 -2.31
CA ILE A 221 -3.28 -22.41 -2.38
C ILE A 221 -3.09 -21.84 -3.79
N HIS A 222 -4.19 -21.76 -4.56
CA HIS A 222 -4.21 -21.29 -5.96
C HIS A 222 -3.49 -19.95 -6.14
N ASP A 223 -3.81 -18.97 -5.28
CA ASP A 223 -3.26 -17.62 -5.36
C ASP A 223 -1.78 -17.51 -4.99
N LEU A 224 -1.16 -18.56 -4.42
CA LEU A 224 0.31 -18.62 -4.25
C LEU A 224 1.02 -19.14 -5.51
N GLY A 225 0.28 -19.48 -6.57
CA GLY A 225 0.81 -19.94 -7.84
C GLY A 225 1.36 -21.36 -7.80
N PRO A 226 2.26 -21.72 -8.75
CA PRO A 226 2.72 -23.08 -8.91
C PRO A 226 3.40 -23.62 -7.66
N LYS A 227 3.20 -24.91 -7.39
CA LYS A 227 3.85 -25.60 -6.27
C LYS A 227 5.33 -25.86 -6.60
N GLY A 228 6.22 -25.11 -5.97
CA GLY A 228 7.66 -25.36 -6.04
C GLY A 228 8.15 -26.43 -5.07
N LEU A 229 9.48 -26.47 -4.93
CA LEU A 229 10.15 -27.36 -3.99
C LEU A 229 9.84 -26.96 -2.54
N GLU A 230 9.57 -27.94 -1.70
CA GLU A 230 9.35 -27.75 -0.26
C GLU A 230 10.11 -28.81 0.53
N GLY A 231 10.39 -28.56 1.80
CA GLY A 231 11.02 -29.56 2.66
C GLY A 231 11.87 -29.00 3.79
N MET A 232 12.38 -29.90 4.64
CA MET A 232 13.21 -29.57 5.79
C MET A 232 14.62 -29.15 5.40
N VAL A 233 15.05 -27.97 5.89
CA VAL A 233 16.39 -27.42 5.68
C VAL A 233 17.01 -26.92 6.99
N HIS A 234 18.35 -26.87 7.05
CA HIS A 234 19.06 -26.19 8.15
C HIS A 234 19.42 -24.77 7.71
N LYS A 235 18.82 -23.77 8.34
CA LYS A 235 18.95 -22.36 8.03
C LYS A 235 19.91 -21.66 9.00
N ARG A 236 20.83 -20.83 8.49
CA ARG A 236 21.76 -20.01 9.29
C ARG A 236 21.10 -18.71 9.76
N SER A 237 21.33 -18.27 11.00
CA SER A 237 20.88 -16.96 11.49
C SER A 237 21.57 -15.79 10.78
N GLY A 238 20.98 -14.59 10.83
CA GLY A 238 21.54 -13.38 10.21
C GLY A 238 21.32 -13.26 8.71
N GLY A 239 22.20 -12.49 8.06
CA GLY A 239 22.21 -12.23 6.61
C GLY A 239 21.27 -11.13 6.13
N HIS A 240 20.53 -10.50 7.04
CA HIS A 240 19.69 -9.35 6.74
C HIS A 240 20.55 -8.10 6.51
N ARG A 241 20.16 -7.24 5.57
CA ARG A 241 20.63 -5.86 5.53
C ARG A 241 19.82 -5.07 6.57
N ILE A 242 20.47 -4.68 7.65
CA ILE A 242 19.87 -3.85 8.70
C ILE A 242 20.67 -2.54 8.70
N PRO A 243 20.08 -1.42 8.25
CA PRO A 243 20.73 -0.11 8.28
C PRO A 243 21.37 0.17 9.64
N GLY A 244 22.65 0.54 9.66
CA GLY A 244 23.39 0.89 10.87
C GLY A 244 23.88 -0.27 11.75
N LEU A 245 23.60 -1.53 11.41
CA LEU A 245 24.02 -2.71 12.19
C LEU A 245 24.64 -3.80 11.30
N ASN A 246 25.84 -3.54 10.77
CA ASN A 246 26.56 -4.49 9.90
C ASN A 246 27.31 -5.60 10.65
N CYS A 247 27.31 -5.61 11.99
CA CYS A 247 28.27 -6.36 12.80
C CYS A 247 27.80 -7.71 13.38
N CYS A 248 26.50 -8.02 13.40
CA CYS A 248 26.03 -9.29 13.97
C CYS A 248 25.73 -10.35 12.90
N GLY A 249 26.74 -11.17 12.54
CA GLY A 249 26.52 -12.38 11.73
C GLY A 249 27.68 -12.87 10.86
N HIS A 250 28.80 -12.14 10.80
CA HIS A 250 29.96 -12.50 9.96
C HIS A 250 31.01 -13.38 10.68
N SER A 251 30.98 -13.47 12.01
CA SER A 251 31.86 -14.39 12.77
C SER A 251 31.21 -15.76 12.97
N LYS A 252 31.99 -16.84 12.78
CA LYS A 252 31.57 -18.23 13.06
C LYS A 252 31.06 -18.45 14.49
N MET A 253 31.47 -17.61 15.45
CA MET A 253 31.00 -17.66 16.84
C MET A 253 29.56 -17.16 17.05
N CYS A 254 28.98 -16.40 16.12
CA CYS A 254 27.74 -15.65 16.36
C CYS A 254 26.51 -16.16 15.61
N TYR A 255 26.65 -17.13 14.70
CA TYR A 255 25.50 -17.68 13.97
C TYR A 255 24.96 -18.98 14.57
N ARG A 256 23.64 -19.16 14.51
CA ARG A 256 22.91 -20.36 14.94
C ARG A 256 22.29 -21.05 13.74
N TRP A 257 22.34 -22.38 13.71
CA TRP A 257 21.59 -23.18 12.76
C TRP A 257 20.21 -23.52 13.32
N SER A 258 19.20 -23.53 12.46
CA SER A 258 17.85 -23.90 12.87
C SER A 258 17.17 -24.71 11.78
N LYS A 259 16.52 -25.81 12.16
CA LYS A 259 15.66 -26.59 11.28
C LYS A 259 14.42 -25.77 10.91
N ARG A 260 14.12 -25.67 9.62
CA ARG A 260 12.96 -24.95 9.09
C ARG A 260 12.38 -25.70 7.91
N TRP A 261 11.08 -25.58 7.70
CA TRP A 261 10.45 -26.01 6.45
C TRP A 261 10.53 -24.87 5.45
N LEU A 262 11.22 -25.08 4.33
CA LEU A 262 11.36 -24.10 3.25
C LEU A 262 10.25 -24.34 2.21
N VAL A 263 9.66 -23.27 1.69
CA VAL A 263 8.70 -23.30 0.59
C VAL A 263 9.17 -22.37 -0.51
N VAL A 264 9.23 -22.87 -1.74
CA VAL A 264 9.60 -22.12 -2.93
C VAL A 264 8.36 -21.84 -3.76
N LYS A 265 8.12 -20.57 -4.07
CA LYS A 265 7.07 -20.10 -4.98
C LYS A 265 7.70 -19.29 -6.12
N ASP A 266 6.87 -18.82 -7.04
CA ASP A 266 7.31 -18.17 -8.28
C ASP A 266 8.01 -16.83 -8.03
N SER A 267 7.52 -16.06 -7.06
CA SER A 267 7.93 -14.68 -6.77
C SER A 267 8.63 -14.53 -5.42
N PHE A 268 8.67 -15.58 -4.60
CA PHE A 268 9.30 -15.57 -3.28
C PHE A 268 9.66 -16.97 -2.77
N LEU A 269 10.52 -16.99 -1.75
CA LEU A 269 10.77 -18.15 -0.91
C LEU A 269 10.37 -17.80 0.53
N LEU A 270 9.82 -18.74 1.28
CA LEU A 270 9.59 -18.54 2.71
C LEU A 270 10.10 -19.72 3.51
N TYR A 271 10.32 -19.50 4.80
CA TYR A 271 10.54 -20.61 5.72
C TYR A 271 9.67 -20.49 6.95
N MET A 272 9.18 -21.63 7.43
CA MET A 272 8.28 -21.75 8.56
C MET A 272 8.83 -22.68 9.65
N LYS A 273 8.25 -22.53 10.84
CA LYS A 273 8.50 -23.37 12.02
C LYS A 273 7.57 -24.59 11.97
N PRO A 274 8.08 -25.82 11.80
CA PRO A 274 7.23 -27.01 11.72
C PRO A 274 6.42 -27.26 12.99
N ASP A 275 6.95 -26.88 14.14
CA ASP A 275 6.34 -27.05 15.46
C ASP A 275 5.11 -26.15 15.68
N THR A 276 5.02 -25.01 14.99
CA THR A 276 3.90 -24.06 15.18
C THR A 276 3.20 -23.66 13.88
N GLY A 277 3.66 -24.13 12.73
CA GLY A 277 3.20 -23.67 11.41
C GLY A 277 3.64 -22.27 11.02
N SER A 278 4.10 -21.45 11.97
CA SER A 278 4.31 -20.02 11.77
C SER A 278 5.36 -19.70 10.70
N ILE A 279 4.99 -18.84 9.75
CA ILE A 279 5.90 -18.23 8.79
C ILE A 279 6.92 -17.37 9.55
N SER A 280 8.19 -17.69 9.40
CA SER A 280 9.27 -17.01 10.12
C SER A 280 9.98 -15.93 9.30
N PHE A 281 9.90 -15.98 7.97
CA PHE A 281 10.44 -14.98 7.06
C PHE A 281 10.01 -15.26 5.61
N VAL A 282 9.96 -14.20 4.81
CA VAL A 282 9.67 -14.21 3.37
C VAL A 282 10.80 -13.49 2.64
N LEU A 283 11.41 -14.17 1.68
CA LEU A 283 12.47 -13.69 0.79
C LEU A 283 11.87 -13.47 -0.60
N LEU A 284 11.66 -12.21 -1.00
CA LEU A 284 11.15 -11.91 -2.33
C LEU A 284 12.25 -12.14 -3.38
N VAL A 285 11.88 -12.69 -4.53
CA VAL A 285 12.76 -12.82 -5.70
C VAL A 285 12.89 -11.45 -6.36
N ASP A 286 14.11 -11.04 -6.69
CA ASP A 286 14.42 -9.78 -7.36
C ASP A 286 15.60 -9.94 -8.34
N LYS A 287 16.00 -8.85 -9.00
CA LYS A 287 17.05 -8.87 -10.04
C LYS A 287 18.43 -9.30 -9.56
N GLU A 288 18.70 -9.23 -8.25
CA GLU A 288 19.95 -9.72 -7.65
C GLU A 288 19.84 -11.17 -7.17
N PHE A 289 18.72 -11.84 -7.46
CA PHE A 289 18.51 -13.22 -7.09
C PHE A 289 19.58 -14.12 -7.71
N SER A 290 20.40 -14.71 -6.85
CA SER A 290 21.46 -15.63 -7.28
C SER A 290 21.66 -16.75 -6.28
N ILE A 291 22.08 -17.91 -6.79
CA ILE A 291 22.33 -19.10 -5.99
C ILE A 291 23.80 -19.49 -6.11
N LYS A 292 24.46 -19.59 -4.96
CA LYS A 292 25.86 -20.01 -4.84
C LYS A 292 25.96 -21.27 -4.00
N MET A 293 26.81 -22.20 -4.44
CA MET A 293 26.95 -23.52 -3.82
C MET A 293 28.40 -23.86 -3.45
N ASP A 294 29.36 -22.98 -3.77
CA ASP A 294 30.75 -23.18 -3.36
C ASP A 294 30.89 -22.99 -1.85
N SER A 295 31.69 -23.84 -1.23
CA SER A 295 32.11 -23.71 0.17
C SER A 295 32.73 -22.34 0.50
N LYS A 296 33.39 -21.69 -0.47
CA LYS A 296 33.94 -20.34 -0.33
C LYS A 296 32.86 -19.28 -0.16
N ASP A 297 31.77 -19.39 -0.92
CA ASP A 297 30.65 -18.42 -0.89
C ASP A 297 29.68 -18.67 0.27
N THR A 298 29.51 -19.94 0.63
CA THR A 298 28.52 -20.41 1.60
C THR A 298 29.09 -20.51 3.01
N GLU A 299 30.42 -20.47 3.14
CA GLU A 299 31.17 -20.66 4.39
C GLU A 299 30.82 -21.99 5.09
N THR A 300 30.34 -22.99 4.33
CA THR A 300 29.99 -24.32 4.82
C THR A 300 30.21 -25.39 3.75
N GLN A 301 30.61 -26.60 4.14
CA GLN A 301 31.05 -27.65 3.21
C GLN A 301 29.97 -28.10 2.21
N HIS A 302 28.69 -28.06 2.61
CA HIS A 302 27.54 -28.49 1.81
C HIS A 302 26.44 -27.44 1.87
N GLY A 303 26.79 -26.23 1.44
CA GLY A 303 25.94 -25.04 1.55
C GLY A 303 25.18 -24.70 0.28
N VAL A 304 24.07 -23.99 0.46
CA VAL A 304 23.43 -23.19 -0.60
C VAL A 304 23.20 -21.79 -0.05
N ARG A 305 23.74 -20.79 -0.74
CA ARG A 305 23.55 -19.38 -0.45
C ARG A 305 22.63 -18.76 -1.51
N ILE A 306 21.60 -18.06 -1.06
CA ILE A 306 20.64 -17.34 -1.89
C ILE A 306 20.81 -15.86 -1.59
N ASP A 307 21.25 -15.08 -2.56
CA ASP A 307 21.40 -13.64 -2.46
C ASP A 307 20.23 -12.93 -3.15
N THR A 308 19.82 -11.77 -2.62
CA THR A 308 18.77 -10.85 -3.14
C THR A 308 19.17 -9.41 -2.79
N LEU A 309 18.42 -8.40 -3.24
CA LEU A 309 18.65 -7.00 -2.85
C LEU A 309 18.57 -6.77 -1.33
N SER A 310 17.80 -7.57 -0.60
CA SER A 310 17.52 -7.37 0.82
C SER A 310 18.25 -8.31 1.77
N ARG A 311 18.70 -9.48 1.29
CA ARG A 311 19.22 -10.54 2.16
C ARG A 311 20.14 -11.53 1.45
N SER A 312 21.12 -12.03 2.20
CA SER A 312 21.86 -13.27 1.93
C SER A 312 21.39 -14.39 2.87
N LEU A 313 20.72 -15.41 2.34
CA LEU A 313 20.25 -16.58 3.09
C LEU A 313 21.18 -17.78 2.87
N VAL A 314 21.67 -18.39 3.94
CA VAL A 314 22.53 -19.59 3.86
C VAL A 314 21.84 -20.80 4.46
N LEU A 315 21.82 -21.89 3.69
CA LEU A 315 21.26 -23.19 4.01
C LEU A 315 22.37 -24.26 4.05
N LYS A 316 22.23 -25.27 4.91
CA LYS A 316 23.15 -26.40 5.05
C LYS A 316 22.45 -27.73 4.78
N PHE A 317 23.14 -28.62 4.07
CA PHE A 317 22.66 -29.95 3.69
C PHE A 317 23.63 -31.07 4.11
N ASN A 318 23.15 -32.31 4.08
CA ASN A 318 23.92 -33.49 4.53
C ASN A 318 24.93 -34.01 3.52
N SER A 319 24.87 -33.57 2.25
CA SER A 319 25.82 -33.98 1.22
C SER A 319 25.88 -32.93 0.11
N TYR A 320 27.00 -32.89 -0.61
CA TYR A 320 27.17 -32.03 -1.78
C TYR A 320 26.06 -32.25 -2.82
N ARG A 321 25.70 -33.51 -3.11
CA ARG A 321 24.61 -33.82 -4.07
C ARG A 321 23.26 -33.26 -3.63
N HIS A 322 22.97 -33.30 -2.33
CA HIS A 322 21.73 -32.74 -1.79
C HIS A 322 21.71 -31.22 -1.92
N ALA A 323 22.81 -30.54 -1.55
CA ALA A 323 22.96 -29.10 -1.76
C ALA A 323 22.80 -28.71 -3.24
N ARG A 324 23.46 -29.46 -4.15
CA ARG A 324 23.40 -29.20 -5.58
C ARG A 324 22.00 -29.38 -6.15
N TRP A 325 21.28 -30.41 -5.71
CA TRP A 325 19.89 -30.61 -6.11
C TRP A 325 18.99 -29.47 -5.66
N TRP A 326 19.06 -29.05 -4.38
CA TRP A 326 18.28 -27.91 -3.88
C TRP A 326 18.62 -26.63 -4.65
N GLY A 327 19.91 -26.30 -4.79
CA GLY A 327 20.33 -25.10 -5.50
C GLY A 327 19.82 -25.08 -6.95
N GLN A 328 20.03 -26.16 -7.70
CA GLN A 328 19.57 -26.24 -9.10
C GLN A 328 18.05 -26.28 -9.25
N ALA A 329 17.33 -26.93 -8.31
CA ALA A 329 15.88 -26.99 -8.35
C ALA A 329 15.23 -25.64 -8.03
N ILE A 330 15.74 -24.91 -7.03
CA ILE A 330 15.29 -23.55 -6.73
C ILE A 330 15.58 -22.65 -7.94
N GLU A 331 16.83 -22.65 -8.43
CA GLU A 331 17.22 -21.81 -9.56
C GLU A 331 16.37 -22.09 -10.81
N GLY A 332 16.20 -23.36 -11.17
CA GLY A 332 15.41 -23.77 -12.33
C GLY A 332 13.92 -23.41 -12.18
N PHE A 333 13.36 -23.55 -10.98
CA PHE A 333 11.97 -23.18 -10.72
C PHE A 333 11.75 -21.66 -10.84
N VAL A 334 12.60 -20.86 -10.18
CA VAL A 334 12.52 -19.40 -10.22
C VAL A 334 12.80 -18.86 -11.62
N LYS A 335 13.76 -19.43 -12.37
CA LYS A 335 13.98 -19.07 -13.78
C LYS A 335 12.78 -19.38 -14.68
N LYS A 336 12.06 -20.47 -14.41
CA LYS A 336 10.90 -20.88 -15.21
C LYS A 336 9.64 -20.07 -14.90
N HIS A 337 9.38 -19.80 -13.62
CA HIS A 337 8.10 -19.22 -13.17
C HIS A 337 8.21 -17.77 -12.68
N GLY A 338 9.39 -17.33 -12.27
CA GLY A 338 9.67 -16.00 -11.72
C GLY A 338 10.57 -15.14 -12.58
N SER A 339 10.75 -15.47 -13.87
CA SER A 339 11.65 -14.75 -14.79
C SER A 339 11.37 -13.25 -14.85
N ALA A 340 10.11 -12.85 -14.71
CA ALA A 340 9.67 -11.46 -14.68
C ALA A 340 10.31 -10.62 -13.55
N PHE A 341 10.90 -11.23 -12.52
CA PHE A 341 11.52 -10.52 -11.39
C PHE A 341 13.05 -10.54 -11.43
N LEU A 342 13.67 -11.26 -12.38
CA LEU A 342 15.11 -11.53 -12.42
C LEU A 342 15.90 -10.56 -13.30
N THR A 343 15.24 -9.59 -13.93
CA THR A 343 15.84 -8.72 -14.94
C THR A 343 15.73 -7.26 -14.54
N ASP A 344 16.59 -6.42 -15.11
CA ASP A 344 16.32 -4.98 -15.13
C ASP A 344 15.12 -4.68 -16.02
N HIS A 345 14.33 -3.69 -15.63
CA HIS A 345 13.19 -3.21 -16.40
C HIS A 345 13.39 -1.76 -16.83
N ARG A 346 12.51 -1.30 -17.71
CA ARG A 346 12.46 0.09 -18.15
C ARG A 346 12.50 1.05 -16.94
N PHE A 347 13.31 2.11 -17.07
CA PHE A 347 13.60 3.11 -16.04
C PHE A 347 14.35 2.59 -14.78
N GLY A 348 14.80 1.34 -14.79
CA GLY A 348 15.37 0.69 -13.61
C GLY A 348 14.32 0.30 -12.56
N SER A 349 13.04 0.25 -12.93
CA SER A 349 11.96 -0.13 -12.02
C SER A 349 12.07 -1.58 -11.54
N PHE A 350 11.60 -1.86 -10.33
CA PHE A 350 11.38 -3.22 -9.85
C PHE A 350 10.26 -3.97 -10.59
N ALA A 351 9.39 -3.25 -11.30
CA ALA A 351 8.24 -3.79 -12.01
C ALA A 351 8.42 -3.66 -13.53
N SER A 352 8.06 -4.70 -14.27
CA SER A 352 8.03 -4.68 -15.72
C SER A 352 6.83 -3.87 -16.23
N PRO A 353 6.91 -3.27 -17.44
CA PRO A 353 5.72 -2.82 -18.14
C PRO A 353 4.69 -3.94 -18.28
N LYS A 354 3.41 -3.60 -18.15
CA LYS A 354 2.25 -4.48 -18.31
C LYS A 354 1.37 -3.91 -19.40
N HIS A 355 0.77 -4.78 -20.20
CA HIS A 355 -0.06 -4.40 -21.33
C HIS A 355 -1.54 -4.62 -21.01
N ASN A 356 -2.41 -3.80 -21.62
CA ASN A 356 -3.86 -3.96 -21.55
C ASN A 356 -4.39 -4.00 -20.10
N ILE A 357 -3.86 -3.15 -19.23
CA ILE A 357 -4.28 -3.02 -17.84
C ILE A 357 -5.44 -2.03 -17.75
N PRO A 358 -6.59 -2.41 -17.16
CA PRO A 358 -7.65 -1.47 -16.84
C PRO A 358 -7.13 -0.42 -15.86
N ALA A 359 -7.06 0.83 -16.30
CA ALA A 359 -6.61 1.97 -15.53
C ALA A 359 -7.65 3.10 -15.56
N LYS A 360 -7.72 3.91 -14.50
CA LYS A 360 -8.54 5.12 -14.45
C LYS A 360 -7.81 6.21 -13.68
N TRP A 361 -7.92 7.44 -14.16
CA TRP A 361 -7.42 8.64 -13.49
C TRP A 361 -8.53 9.31 -12.67
N TYR A 362 -8.13 10.17 -11.74
CA TYR A 362 -9.03 11.01 -10.95
C TYR A 362 -8.47 12.42 -10.84
N VAL A 363 -9.32 13.42 -11.05
CA VAL A 363 -9.07 14.81 -10.70
C VAL A 363 -9.86 15.11 -9.42
N ASN A 364 -9.17 15.59 -8.39
CA ASN A 364 -9.68 15.88 -7.05
C ASN A 364 -10.08 14.64 -6.21
N GLY A 365 -10.38 14.89 -4.93
CA GLY A 365 -10.64 13.86 -3.94
C GLY A 365 -12.01 13.19 -4.01
N LYS A 366 -13.05 13.86 -4.57
CA LYS A 366 -14.43 13.36 -4.52
C LYS A 366 -14.61 11.96 -5.13
N THR A 367 -14.39 11.83 -6.43
CA THR A 367 -14.59 10.55 -7.13
C THR A 367 -13.55 9.51 -6.76
N TYR A 368 -12.33 9.94 -6.40
CA TYR A 368 -11.29 9.06 -5.89
C TYR A 368 -11.74 8.37 -4.60
N MET A 369 -12.20 9.15 -3.60
CA MET A 369 -12.64 8.61 -2.31
C MET A 369 -13.93 7.79 -2.44
N GLU A 370 -14.83 8.15 -3.35
CA GLU A 370 -16.02 7.35 -3.68
C GLU A 370 -15.64 5.95 -4.18
N ASP A 371 -14.78 5.85 -5.18
CA ASP A 371 -14.35 4.57 -5.76
C ASP A 371 -13.47 3.76 -4.79
N VAL A 372 -12.65 4.42 -3.95
CA VAL A 372 -11.93 3.75 -2.85
C VAL A 372 -12.92 3.14 -1.87
N ALA A 373 -13.98 3.86 -1.48
CA ALA A 373 -14.99 3.35 -0.55
C ALA A 373 -15.72 2.12 -1.10
N ASP A 374 -16.08 2.13 -2.39
CA ASP A 374 -16.73 1.01 -3.05
C ASP A 374 -15.78 -0.20 -3.17
N ALA A 375 -14.51 0.03 -3.52
CA ALA A 375 -13.51 -1.03 -3.53
C ALA A 375 -13.29 -1.65 -2.14
N LEU A 376 -13.25 -0.84 -1.08
CA LEU A 376 -13.15 -1.31 0.30
C LEU A 376 -14.38 -2.14 0.69
N GLU A 377 -15.59 -1.70 0.31
CA GLU A 377 -16.84 -2.44 0.52
C GLU A 377 -16.78 -3.85 -0.11
N GLU A 378 -16.20 -3.97 -1.30
CA GLU A 378 -16.13 -5.24 -2.03
C GLU A 378 -15.03 -6.20 -1.56
N SER A 379 -14.06 -5.73 -0.77
CA SER A 379 -12.92 -6.54 -0.30
C SER A 379 -13.33 -7.84 0.41
N LYS A 380 -12.60 -8.94 0.16
CA LYS A 380 -12.89 -10.26 0.73
C LYS A 380 -11.75 -10.85 1.55
N GLU A 381 -10.51 -10.41 1.32
CA GLU A 381 -9.33 -11.07 1.90
C GLU A 381 -8.41 -10.06 2.59
N GLU A 382 -7.94 -9.05 1.86
CA GLU A 382 -6.88 -8.14 2.32
C GLU A 382 -7.12 -6.71 1.90
N ILE A 383 -6.86 -5.78 2.81
CA ILE A 383 -6.75 -4.35 2.54
C ILE A 383 -5.36 -3.89 2.99
N PHE A 384 -4.58 -3.29 2.08
CA PHE A 384 -3.31 -2.64 2.38
C PHE A 384 -3.45 -1.13 2.21
N ILE A 385 -3.01 -0.36 3.19
CA ILE A 385 -3.05 1.12 3.15
C ILE A 385 -1.68 1.66 3.55
N THR A 386 -1.12 2.56 2.73
CA THR A 386 -0.06 3.47 3.17
C THR A 386 -0.54 4.90 3.05
N ASP A 387 -0.19 5.71 4.04
CA ASP A 387 -0.43 7.14 4.01
C ASP A 387 0.72 7.85 4.72
N TRP A 388 1.04 9.05 4.23
CA TRP A 388 1.86 9.99 4.99
C TRP A 388 1.08 10.48 6.21
N TRP A 389 -0.22 10.69 6.04
CA TRP A 389 -1.14 10.97 7.13
C TRP A 389 -2.50 10.33 6.87
N LEU A 390 -3.08 9.65 7.87
CA LEU A 390 -4.41 9.03 7.78
C LEU A 390 -5.29 9.56 8.90
N SER A 391 -6.48 10.05 8.56
CA SER A 391 -7.49 10.54 9.50
C SER A 391 -8.66 9.53 9.56
N PRO A 392 -8.79 8.73 10.62
CA PRO A 392 -9.75 7.60 10.65
C PRO A 392 -11.21 8.01 10.45
N GLU A 393 -11.58 9.23 10.86
CA GLU A 393 -12.97 9.69 10.92
C GLU A 393 -13.45 10.45 9.66
N ILE A 394 -12.67 10.46 8.58
CA ILE A 394 -13.10 11.12 7.33
C ILE A 394 -14.29 10.39 6.68
N PHE A 395 -15.16 11.17 6.04
CA PHE A 395 -16.23 10.67 5.18
C PHE A 395 -15.74 10.54 3.75
N MET A 396 -15.83 9.33 3.22
CA MET A 396 -15.38 8.97 1.87
C MET A 396 -16.39 9.39 0.78
N LYS A 397 -17.69 9.44 1.12
CA LYS A 397 -18.77 9.90 0.23
C LYS A 397 -19.53 11.06 0.87
N ARG A 398 -19.88 12.08 0.08
CA ARG A 398 -20.48 13.33 0.56
C ARG A 398 -21.53 13.89 -0.41
N PRO A 399 -22.57 14.59 0.07
CA PRO A 399 -22.84 14.91 1.48
C PRO A 399 -23.20 13.67 2.32
N VAL A 400 -23.11 13.80 3.65
CA VAL A 400 -23.33 12.67 4.56
C VAL A 400 -24.83 12.38 4.69
N VAL A 401 -25.32 11.40 3.93
CA VAL A 401 -26.74 11.01 3.89
C VAL A 401 -27.04 9.67 4.57
N GLU A 402 -26.10 8.74 4.58
CA GLU A 402 -26.25 7.38 5.15
C GLU A 402 -25.60 7.24 6.55
N GLY A 403 -25.65 8.32 7.34
CA GLY A 403 -24.98 8.39 8.64
C GLY A 403 -23.48 8.06 8.54
N ASN A 404 -23.00 7.16 9.40
CA ASN A 404 -21.58 6.76 9.44
C ASN A 404 -21.21 5.66 8.43
N ARG A 405 -22.10 5.25 7.52
CA ARG A 405 -21.84 4.12 6.58
C ARG A 405 -20.55 4.28 5.81
N TRP A 406 -20.30 5.49 5.28
CA TRP A 406 -19.16 5.83 4.44
C TRP A 406 -18.00 6.50 5.18
N ARG A 407 -17.99 6.43 6.51
CA ARG A 407 -16.85 6.88 7.31
C ARG A 407 -15.75 5.81 7.27
N LEU A 408 -14.50 6.21 7.05
CA LEU A 408 -13.40 5.28 6.79
C LEU A 408 -13.26 4.19 7.87
N ASP A 409 -13.19 4.60 9.14
CA ASP A 409 -13.12 3.68 10.28
C ASP A 409 -14.32 2.70 10.38
N TYR A 410 -15.53 3.13 9.99
CA TYR A 410 -16.72 2.28 9.97
C TYR A 410 -16.67 1.24 8.84
N ILE A 411 -16.19 1.62 7.65
CA ILE A 411 -15.95 0.69 6.54
C ILE A 411 -14.93 -0.36 6.99
N LEU A 412 -13.76 0.07 7.46
CA LEU A 412 -12.69 -0.83 7.89
C LEU A 412 -13.14 -1.78 9.02
N ARG A 413 -13.88 -1.28 10.01
CA ARG A 413 -14.44 -2.10 11.09
C ARG A 413 -15.35 -3.20 10.55
N ARG A 414 -16.31 -2.86 9.68
CA ARG A 414 -17.27 -3.83 9.13
C ARG A 414 -16.58 -4.87 8.25
N LYS A 415 -15.61 -4.46 7.43
CA LYS A 415 -14.81 -5.39 6.63
C LYS A 415 -13.95 -6.31 7.49
N ALA A 416 -13.35 -5.77 8.55
CA ALA A 416 -12.58 -6.57 9.50
C ALA A 416 -13.44 -7.61 10.24
N GLN A 417 -14.69 -7.27 10.59
CA GLN A 417 -15.68 -8.20 11.17
C GLN A 417 -16.07 -9.32 10.20
N GLN A 418 -16.10 -9.05 8.89
CA GLN A 418 -16.33 -10.04 7.84
C GLN A 418 -15.11 -10.94 7.55
N GLY A 419 -14.02 -10.80 8.31
CA GLY A 419 -12.82 -11.63 8.19
C GLY A 419 -11.69 -11.03 7.35
N VAL A 420 -11.90 -9.86 6.72
CA VAL A 420 -10.86 -9.17 5.94
C VAL A 420 -9.72 -8.75 6.86
N ARG A 421 -8.48 -9.03 6.45
CA ARG A 421 -7.27 -8.59 7.16
C ARG A 421 -6.85 -7.21 6.66
N ILE A 422 -6.65 -6.26 7.57
CA ILE A 422 -6.38 -4.87 7.22
C ILE A 422 -5.00 -4.49 7.74
N PHE A 423 -4.11 -4.08 6.85
CA PHE A 423 -2.73 -3.74 7.15
C PHE A 423 -2.45 -2.30 6.76
N VAL A 424 -2.06 -1.48 7.73
CA VAL A 424 -1.82 -0.04 7.53
C VAL A 424 -0.37 0.29 7.87
N MET A 425 0.32 1.01 7.01
CA MET A 425 1.65 1.57 7.26
C MET A 425 1.58 3.10 7.24
N LEU A 426 1.80 3.72 8.40
CA LEU A 426 1.82 5.16 8.55
C LEU A 426 3.25 5.68 8.65
N TYR A 427 3.49 6.86 8.08
CA TYR A 427 4.67 7.63 8.46
C TYR A 427 4.63 7.93 9.97
N LYS A 428 5.76 7.74 10.63
CA LYS A 428 5.98 8.21 12.01
C LYS A 428 6.71 9.53 11.94
N GLU A 429 6.01 10.58 12.30
CA GLU A 429 6.48 11.94 12.38
C GLU A 429 7.42 12.19 13.57
N VAL A 430 8.18 13.27 13.43
CA VAL A 430 8.82 13.93 14.57
C VAL A 430 7.76 14.82 15.24
N GLU A 431 7.21 14.35 16.37
CA GLU A 431 6.06 14.97 17.05
C GLU A 431 6.24 16.47 17.39
N LEU A 432 7.48 16.94 17.55
CA LEU A 432 7.77 18.37 17.80
C LEU A 432 7.72 19.24 16.53
N ALA A 433 7.77 18.64 15.34
CA ALA A 433 7.89 19.33 14.06
C ALA A 433 6.65 19.19 13.16
N LEU A 434 5.80 18.17 13.38
CA LEU A 434 4.64 17.90 12.54
C LEU A 434 3.44 17.45 13.40
N GLY A 435 2.27 18.06 13.15
CA GLY A 435 1.04 17.87 13.92
C GLY A 435 0.16 16.68 13.50
N ILE A 436 0.61 15.76 12.63
CA ILE A 436 -0.24 14.72 12.04
C ILE A 436 -0.76 13.66 13.02
N ASN A 437 -0.09 13.49 14.17
CA ASN A 437 -0.46 12.58 15.27
C ASN A 437 -0.71 11.13 14.82
N SER A 438 0.29 10.49 14.19
CA SER A 438 0.14 9.11 13.68
C SER A 438 -0.09 8.07 14.79
N GLU A 439 0.29 8.36 16.05
CA GLU A 439 -0.04 7.49 17.18
C GLU A 439 -1.53 7.51 17.52
N TYR A 440 -2.22 8.66 17.38
CA TYR A 440 -3.68 8.72 17.48
C TYR A 440 -4.32 7.82 16.42
N SER A 441 -3.99 8.01 15.13
CA SER A 441 -4.56 7.22 14.04
C SER A 441 -4.30 5.73 14.22
N LYS A 442 -3.07 5.35 14.57
CA LYS A 442 -2.73 3.96 14.90
C LYS A 442 -3.60 3.42 16.03
N ARG A 443 -3.73 4.17 17.12
CA ARG A 443 -4.51 3.73 18.28
C ARG A 443 -5.97 3.54 17.88
N THR A 444 -6.59 4.53 17.25
CA THR A 444 -8.00 4.46 16.81
C THR A 444 -8.24 3.24 15.91
N LEU A 445 -7.43 3.07 14.86
CA LEU A 445 -7.57 1.95 13.93
C LEU A 445 -7.38 0.58 14.59
N MET A 446 -6.39 0.43 15.47
CA MET A 446 -6.13 -0.82 16.19
C MET A 446 -7.25 -1.20 17.17
N HIS A 447 -8.04 -0.24 17.65
CA HIS A 447 -9.20 -0.50 18.52
C HIS A 447 -10.45 -0.94 17.75
N LEU A 448 -10.48 -0.81 16.42
CA LEU A 448 -11.65 -1.19 15.62
C LEU A 448 -11.91 -2.70 15.64
N HIS A 449 -10.87 -3.52 15.42
CA HIS A 449 -10.98 -4.98 15.36
C HIS A 449 -9.59 -5.64 15.38
N PRO A 450 -9.41 -6.87 15.93
CA PRO A 450 -8.13 -7.59 15.93
C PRO A 450 -7.56 -7.91 14.54
N ASN A 451 -8.36 -7.88 13.47
CA ASN A 451 -7.90 -8.02 12.09
C ASN A 451 -7.24 -6.77 11.51
N VAL A 452 -7.30 -5.63 12.22
CA VAL A 452 -6.60 -4.40 11.84
C VAL A 452 -5.23 -4.39 12.50
N LYS A 453 -4.18 -4.19 11.70
CA LYS A 453 -2.79 -4.08 12.15
C LYS A 453 -2.14 -2.83 11.55
N VAL A 454 -1.56 -2.01 12.42
CA VAL A 454 -0.96 -0.73 12.02
C VAL A 454 0.50 -0.66 12.44
N MET A 455 1.39 -0.41 11.48
CA MET A 455 2.81 -0.11 11.72
C MET A 455 3.08 1.37 11.46
N ARG A 456 3.91 1.98 12.32
CA ARG A 456 4.51 3.30 12.08
C ARG A 456 6.01 3.19 11.84
N HIS A 457 6.57 3.93 10.88
CA HIS A 457 8.00 3.97 10.53
C HIS A 457 8.41 5.34 9.96
N PRO A 458 9.65 5.85 10.20
CA PRO A 458 10.81 5.27 10.92
C PRO A 458 10.71 5.34 12.46
N ASP A 459 11.72 4.90 13.22
CA ASP A 459 11.85 5.19 14.66
C ASP A 459 13.10 6.06 14.85
N HIS A 460 12.91 7.38 14.95
CA HIS A 460 13.99 8.38 14.90
C HIS A 460 15.10 8.16 15.94
N VAL A 461 14.77 7.75 17.17
CA VAL A 461 15.79 7.52 18.24
C VAL A 461 16.76 6.38 17.90
N SER A 462 16.33 5.42 17.06
CA SER A 462 17.10 4.23 16.70
C SER A 462 17.59 4.22 15.24
N SER A 463 17.14 5.15 14.41
CA SER A 463 17.51 5.26 13.00
C SER A 463 18.28 6.55 12.77
N SER A 464 19.33 6.53 11.95
CA SER A 464 20.00 7.75 11.44
C SER A 464 19.13 8.60 10.50
N VAL A 465 17.85 8.25 10.32
CA VAL A 465 16.88 8.94 9.47
C VAL A 465 16.00 9.86 10.31
N TYR A 466 16.34 11.15 10.31
CA TYR A 466 15.59 12.21 10.98
C TYR A 466 14.82 13.11 10.03
N LEU A 467 15.16 13.10 8.74
CA LEU A 467 14.70 14.11 7.77
C LEU A 467 13.67 13.59 6.75
N TRP A 468 13.67 12.28 6.49
CA TRP A 468 12.91 11.67 5.40
C TRP A 468 11.63 11.00 5.89
N ALA A 469 10.65 10.94 5.00
CA ALA A 469 9.32 10.41 5.28
C ALA A 469 8.94 9.25 4.34
N HIS A 470 7.89 8.55 4.75
CA HIS A 470 7.15 7.69 3.85
C HIS A 470 6.01 8.51 3.27
N HIS A 471 6.06 8.80 1.98
CA HIS A 471 5.22 9.80 1.36
C HIS A 471 4.27 9.22 0.31
N GLU A 472 4.37 7.91 0.04
CA GLU A 472 3.43 7.19 -0.83
C GLU A 472 2.02 7.08 -0.24
N LYS A 473 1.01 7.31 -1.08
CA LYS A 473 -0.40 7.08 -0.77
C LYS A 473 -0.91 5.94 -1.63
N ILE A 474 -1.08 4.76 -1.04
CA ILE A 474 -1.59 3.58 -1.75
C ILE A 474 -2.70 2.89 -0.96
N VAL A 475 -3.74 2.46 -1.68
CA VAL A 475 -4.78 1.57 -1.16
C VAL A 475 -4.86 0.36 -2.08
N VAL A 476 -4.63 -0.84 -1.56
CA VAL A 476 -4.66 -2.09 -2.33
C VAL A 476 -5.72 -3.02 -1.75
N ILE A 477 -6.62 -3.50 -2.61
CA ILE A 477 -7.70 -4.42 -2.26
C ILE A 477 -7.43 -5.78 -2.89
N ASP A 478 -7.37 -6.82 -2.05
CA ASP A 478 -7.20 -8.24 -2.42
C ASP A 478 -6.03 -8.52 -3.38
N GLN A 479 -5.02 -7.64 -3.36
CA GLN A 479 -3.89 -7.60 -4.30
C GLN A 479 -4.32 -7.59 -5.79
N SER A 480 -5.47 -6.99 -6.09
CA SER A 480 -6.09 -7.04 -7.42
C SER A 480 -6.57 -5.68 -7.92
N VAL A 481 -6.83 -4.73 -7.02
CA VAL A 481 -7.13 -3.31 -7.32
C VAL A 481 -6.18 -2.45 -6.48
N ALA A 482 -5.51 -1.49 -7.10
CA ALA A 482 -4.59 -0.60 -6.39
C ALA A 482 -4.80 0.86 -6.80
N PHE A 483 -5.04 1.70 -5.81
CA PHE A 483 -5.10 3.16 -5.94
C PHE A 483 -3.72 3.75 -5.62
N VAL A 484 -3.26 4.67 -6.45
CA VAL A 484 -1.95 5.34 -6.36
C VAL A 484 -2.10 6.81 -6.76
N GLY A 485 -1.57 7.74 -5.98
CA GLY A 485 -1.61 9.17 -6.34
C GLY A 485 -1.09 10.10 -5.24
N GLY A 486 -1.53 11.36 -5.30
CA GLY A 486 -1.20 12.40 -4.32
C GLY A 486 -2.15 12.47 -3.12
N ILE A 487 -3.31 11.79 -3.18
CA ILE A 487 -4.41 11.95 -2.22
C ILE A 487 -4.23 10.99 -1.03
N ASP A 488 -3.88 11.53 0.14
CA ASP A 488 -3.94 10.81 1.42
C ASP A 488 -5.40 10.62 1.87
N LEU A 489 -5.68 9.55 2.63
CA LEU A 489 -6.95 9.38 3.34
C LEU A 489 -7.00 10.25 4.62
N ALA A 490 -6.95 11.58 4.44
CA ALA A 490 -6.83 12.55 5.51
C ALA A 490 -7.74 13.78 5.38
N TYR A 491 -7.82 14.55 6.46
CA TYR A 491 -8.55 15.81 6.49
C TYR A 491 -8.10 16.78 5.39
N GLY A 492 -9.05 17.50 4.80
CA GLY A 492 -8.82 18.56 3.82
C GLY A 492 -8.61 18.08 2.38
N ARG A 493 -8.48 16.77 2.14
CA ARG A 493 -8.17 16.20 0.80
C ARG A 493 -9.40 16.00 -0.07
N TRP A 494 -10.58 15.86 0.54
CA TRP A 494 -11.82 15.77 -0.22
C TRP A 494 -12.14 17.14 -0.81
N ASP A 495 -12.28 17.19 -2.12
CA ASP A 495 -12.76 18.35 -2.85
C ASP A 495 -13.35 17.90 -4.18
N ASP A 496 -14.11 18.76 -4.83
CA ASP A 496 -14.63 18.55 -6.17
C ASP A 496 -14.22 19.68 -7.11
N ARG A 497 -14.69 19.62 -8.36
CA ARG A 497 -14.36 20.61 -9.40
C ARG A 497 -14.80 22.04 -9.08
N GLU A 498 -15.68 22.26 -8.11
CA GLU A 498 -16.14 23.60 -7.75
C GLU A 498 -15.14 24.33 -6.84
N HIS A 499 -14.28 23.60 -6.13
CA HIS A 499 -13.27 24.16 -5.23
C HIS A 499 -13.85 25.21 -4.27
N ARG A 500 -14.96 24.86 -3.60
CA ARG A 500 -15.73 25.78 -2.76
C ARG A 500 -14.88 26.31 -1.58
N LEU A 501 -15.00 27.62 -1.32
CA LEU A 501 -14.36 28.30 -0.19
C LEU A 501 -15.16 28.26 1.10
N THR A 502 -16.48 28.06 1.01
CA THR A 502 -17.41 28.18 2.13
C THR A 502 -18.20 26.91 2.35
N ASP A 503 -18.51 26.61 3.61
CA ASP A 503 -19.32 25.47 4.04
C ASP A 503 -19.98 25.77 5.40
N VAL A 504 -20.69 26.90 5.46
CA VAL A 504 -21.37 27.36 6.69
C VAL A 504 -22.55 26.45 7.05
N GLY A 505 -23.24 25.90 6.04
CA GLY A 505 -24.40 25.02 6.18
C GLY A 505 -25.60 25.69 6.87
N SER A 506 -26.82 25.27 6.53
CA SER A 506 -28.04 25.59 7.27
C SER A 506 -29.11 24.59 6.84
N VAL A 507 -29.46 23.63 7.71
CA VAL A 507 -30.72 22.90 7.55
C VAL A 507 -31.75 23.65 8.40
N THR A 508 -32.66 24.36 7.76
CA THR A 508 -33.83 24.95 8.43
C THR A 508 -35.05 24.08 8.13
N ARG A 509 -35.77 23.66 9.18
CA ARG A 509 -37.08 23.04 9.02
C ARG A 509 -38.05 24.11 8.52
N SER A 510 -38.68 23.89 7.36
CA SER A 510 -39.85 24.65 6.98
C SER A 510 -40.98 24.34 7.97
N VAL A 511 -41.33 25.30 8.81
CA VAL A 511 -42.63 25.30 9.47
C VAL A 511 -43.58 25.84 8.41
N ALA A 512 -44.43 24.98 7.86
CA ALA A 512 -45.49 25.42 6.96
C ALA A 512 -46.35 26.45 7.71
N LEU A 513 -46.24 27.73 7.31
CA LEU A 513 -47.28 28.70 7.59
C LEU A 513 -48.46 28.28 6.73
N GLU A 514 -49.42 27.58 7.34
CA GLU A 514 -50.74 27.35 6.73
C GLU A 514 -51.38 28.71 6.46
N GLN A 515 -51.29 29.16 5.20
CA GLN A 515 -52.24 30.12 4.66
C GLN A 515 -53.55 29.38 4.42
N VAL A 516 -54.46 29.49 5.37
CA VAL A 516 -55.86 29.06 5.19
C VAL A 516 -56.59 30.18 4.43
N GLU A 517 -56.74 30.03 3.12
CA GLU A 517 -57.75 30.76 2.35
C GLU A 517 -59.12 30.07 2.57
N GLY A 518 -60.06 30.79 3.18
CA GLY A 518 -61.47 30.42 3.29
C GLY A 518 -62.37 31.33 2.45
N PRO A 519 -63.52 30.84 1.92
CA PRO A 519 -64.33 31.52 0.90
C PRO A 519 -65.26 32.60 1.47
N PRO A 520 -65.90 33.45 0.63
CA PRO A 520 -66.50 34.72 1.07
C PRO A 520 -67.96 34.55 1.51
N LEU A 521 -68.39 35.30 2.55
CA LEU A 521 -69.80 35.74 2.73
C LEU A 521 -69.99 36.77 3.87
N ASN A 522 -70.45 37.96 3.45
CA ASN A 522 -71.40 38.92 4.03
C ASN A 522 -71.49 39.25 5.55
N ASN A 523 -71.48 40.58 5.74
CA ASN A 523 -72.29 41.43 6.64
C ASN A 523 -72.12 41.35 8.16
N GLY A 524 -71.65 42.48 8.71
CA GLY A 524 -72.45 43.22 9.69
C GLY A 524 -71.75 43.60 11.00
N LEU A 525 -71.62 44.92 11.18
CA LEU A 525 -71.68 45.69 12.44
C LEU A 525 -70.42 45.76 13.34
N ALA A 526 -69.90 46.99 13.41
CA ALA A 526 -69.02 47.56 14.45
C ALA A 526 -69.80 47.80 15.77
N PRO A 527 -69.26 48.42 16.85
CA PRO A 527 -67.91 49.00 17.06
C PRO A 527 -67.29 48.82 18.48
N SER A 528 -66.19 49.56 18.70
CA SER A 528 -65.57 50.00 19.97
C SER A 528 -64.44 49.11 20.50
N ASN A 529 -63.27 49.58 20.96
CA ASN A 529 -62.79 50.92 21.29
C ASN A 529 -61.24 50.87 21.39
N GLY A 530 -60.56 51.99 21.12
CA GLY A 530 -59.32 52.34 21.85
C GLY A 530 -58.02 52.41 21.04
N HIS A 531 -57.64 53.65 20.70
CA HIS A 531 -56.29 54.25 20.56
C HIS A 531 -55.06 53.35 20.85
N GLY A 532 -53.96 53.38 20.08
CA GLY A 532 -53.39 54.48 19.33
C GLY A 532 -51.94 54.74 19.80
N ALA A 533 -50.99 54.11 19.10
CA ALA A 533 -49.64 54.57 18.73
C ALA A 533 -48.57 54.99 19.78
N ALA A 534 -47.43 54.29 19.62
CA ALA A 534 -46.07 54.81 19.42
C ALA A 534 -45.14 55.19 20.61
N SER A 535 -43.98 54.51 20.61
CA SER A 535 -42.62 55.09 20.46
C SER A 535 -41.59 54.66 21.52
N MET A 536 -40.43 54.24 20.98
CA MET A 536 -39.02 54.24 21.42
C MET A 536 -38.63 54.68 22.84
N VAL A 537 -37.53 54.10 23.38
CA VAL A 537 -36.34 54.79 23.94
C VAL A 537 -35.25 53.76 24.34
N THR A 538 -34.04 54.30 24.52
CA THR A 538 -32.64 53.86 24.35
C THR A 538 -31.91 53.31 25.59
N ASP A 539 -30.71 52.74 25.30
CA ASP A 539 -29.42 52.75 26.03
C ASP A 539 -29.24 52.17 27.45
N SER A 540 -28.15 51.39 27.66
CA SER A 540 -26.94 51.84 28.40
C SER A 540 -25.86 50.75 28.57
N MET A 541 -24.59 51.14 28.42
CA MET A 541 -23.39 50.43 28.89
C MET A 541 -23.10 50.70 30.39
N ASP A 542 -22.48 49.74 31.10
CA ASP A 542 -21.25 49.97 31.90
C ASP A 542 -20.67 48.70 32.60
N GLN A 543 -19.33 48.61 32.62
CA GLN A 543 -18.45 47.79 33.50
C GLN A 543 -18.34 48.46 34.92
N PRO A 544 -17.75 47.91 36.04
CA PRO A 544 -16.41 47.26 36.09
C PRO A 544 -16.00 46.32 37.30
N LYS A 545 -14.85 45.63 37.12
CA LYS A 545 -13.68 45.39 38.04
C LYS A 545 -13.83 44.93 39.53
N LEU A 546 -13.12 43.85 39.96
CA LEU A 546 -11.81 43.84 40.72
C LEU A 546 -11.49 42.54 41.55
N LYS A 547 -10.27 42.01 41.31
CA LYS A 547 -9.20 41.40 42.17
C LYS A 547 -9.48 40.66 43.51
N GLY A 548 -8.72 39.55 43.72
CA GLY A 548 -8.12 39.24 45.04
C GLY A 548 -7.50 37.85 45.31
N GLN A 549 -6.25 37.63 44.88
CA GLN A 549 -5.13 36.86 45.47
C GLN A 549 -5.34 35.66 46.44
N GLY A 550 -4.63 34.55 46.14
CA GLY A 550 -3.52 34.12 47.02
C GLY A 550 -3.33 32.62 47.36
N ARG A 551 -2.31 32.00 46.73
CA ARG A 551 -1.14 31.29 47.33
C ARG A 551 -0.84 29.87 46.83
N ILE A 552 0.48 29.69 46.62
CA ILE A 552 1.21 28.53 46.09
C ILE A 552 1.69 27.63 47.24
N ARG A 553 1.73 26.30 47.03
CA ARG A 553 2.68 25.41 47.72
C ARG A 553 3.11 24.23 46.84
N ARG A 554 4.43 24.07 46.66
CA ARG A 554 5.13 22.91 46.08
C ARG A 554 5.34 21.82 47.15
N SER A 555 5.21 20.53 46.81
CA SER A 555 6.34 19.54 46.81
C SER A 555 5.91 18.05 46.68
N ARG A 556 6.57 17.34 45.75
CA ARG A 556 7.23 16.01 45.82
C ARG A 556 6.49 14.69 46.18
N PHE A 557 6.64 13.73 45.22
CA PHE A 557 6.88 12.27 45.29
C PHE A 557 6.00 11.33 46.14
N SER A 558 5.41 10.28 45.53
CA SER A 558 5.96 8.91 45.51
C SER A 558 4.96 7.83 45.04
N LEU A 559 5.50 6.72 44.52
CA LEU A 559 4.81 5.49 44.12
C LEU A 559 4.32 4.66 45.31
N LYS A 560 3.09 4.11 45.24
CA LYS A 560 2.85 2.68 45.55
C LYS A 560 1.46 2.19 45.14
N ARG A 561 1.44 0.95 44.62
CA ARG A 561 0.31 0.05 44.42
C ARG A 561 -0.52 -0.17 45.70
N HIS A 562 -1.83 -0.30 45.54
CA HIS A 562 -2.55 -1.42 46.18
C HIS A 562 -3.79 -1.84 45.39
N LEU A 563 -3.91 -3.16 45.22
CA LEU A 563 -5.13 -3.86 44.80
C LEU A 563 -6.20 -3.76 45.89
N GLN A 564 -7.46 -3.66 45.48
CA GLN A 564 -8.53 -4.46 46.10
C GLN A 564 -9.73 -4.58 45.15
N LYS A 565 -10.03 -5.84 44.81
CA LYS A 565 -11.32 -6.33 44.31
C LYS A 565 -12.33 -6.28 45.45
N HIS A 566 -13.60 -5.95 45.16
CA HIS A 566 -14.82 -6.66 45.61
C HIS A 566 -16.01 -6.13 44.78
N VAL A 567 -16.61 -6.99 43.94
CA VAL A 567 -17.97 -7.59 44.08
C VAL A 567 -19.08 -6.63 43.59
N LEU A 568 -19.58 -6.79 42.36
CA LEU A 568 -20.74 -7.63 41.94
C LEU A 568 -22.08 -7.21 42.60
N ALA A 569 -22.95 -6.58 41.80
CA ALA A 569 -24.39 -6.84 41.78
C ALA A 569 -25.00 -6.42 40.43
N HIS A 570 -25.77 -7.34 39.87
CA HIS A 570 -26.49 -7.31 38.61
C HIS A 570 -27.87 -6.62 38.75
N ALA A 571 -28.42 -6.19 37.60
CA ALA A 571 -29.82 -6.35 37.20
C ALA A 571 -29.79 -6.43 35.65
N ASP A 572 -29.88 -7.62 35.05
CA ASP A 572 -31.11 -8.32 34.59
C ASP A 572 -31.77 -7.56 33.42
N SER A 573 -31.59 -8.02 32.17
CA SER A 573 -32.36 -9.05 31.42
C SER A 573 -33.65 -8.44 30.81
N ASP A 574 -34.12 -8.69 29.59
CA ASP A 574 -34.08 -9.89 28.74
C ASP A 574 -34.34 -9.58 27.24
N ASN A 575 -33.77 -10.44 26.40
CA ASN A 575 -34.25 -11.07 25.14
C ASN A 575 -35.22 -10.33 24.19
N SER A 576 -34.86 -10.10 22.92
CA SER A 576 -34.66 -11.05 21.78
C SER A 576 -35.96 -11.63 21.20
N ASN A 577 -36.22 -11.36 19.92
CA ASN A 577 -36.64 -12.41 19.00
C ASN A 577 -36.43 -12.04 17.53
N ASP A 578 -35.99 -13.06 16.82
CA ASP A 578 -35.55 -13.15 15.44
C ASP A 578 -36.77 -13.42 14.52
N SER A 579 -36.73 -12.97 13.26
CA SER A 579 -37.44 -13.67 12.18
C SER A 579 -36.85 -13.31 10.83
N SER A 580 -36.51 -14.37 10.09
CA SER A 580 -36.05 -14.37 8.72
C SER A 580 -37.23 -14.74 7.81
N GLU A 581 -37.44 -13.99 6.74
CA GLU A 581 -38.19 -14.46 5.57
C GLU A 581 -37.52 -13.98 4.27
N THR A 582 -37.35 -14.94 3.36
CA THR A 582 -36.89 -14.81 1.99
C THR A 582 -38.04 -14.40 1.06
N GLY A 583 -37.82 -13.45 0.13
CA GLY A 583 -38.77 -13.24 -0.98
C GLY A 583 -38.57 -11.97 -1.83
N SER A 584 -38.09 -12.18 -3.06
CA SER A 584 -38.34 -11.45 -4.32
C SER A 584 -38.14 -9.93 -4.47
N VAL A 585 -37.39 -9.61 -5.53
CA VAL A 585 -37.26 -8.34 -6.24
C VAL A 585 -38.62 -7.78 -6.70
N GLN A 586 -38.96 -6.54 -6.34
CA GLN A 586 -39.68 -5.61 -7.22
C GLN A 586 -39.59 -4.15 -6.73
N SER A 587 -39.37 -3.26 -7.69
CA SER A 587 -39.27 -1.81 -7.59
C SER A 587 -40.47 -1.15 -6.92
N LEU A 588 -40.25 -0.21 -5.99
CA LEU A 588 -41.29 0.74 -5.56
C LEU A 588 -40.69 2.14 -5.30
N GLN A 589 -41.24 3.11 -6.05
CA GLN A 589 -41.26 4.53 -5.75
C GLN A 589 -41.80 4.75 -4.33
N THR A 590 -41.16 5.63 -3.56
CA THR A 590 -41.67 6.09 -2.27
C THR A 590 -42.33 7.46 -2.40
N GLU A 591 -43.65 7.46 -2.33
CA GLU A 591 -44.56 8.51 -1.81
C GLU A 591 -45.38 7.81 -0.70
N VAL A 592 -45.71 8.30 0.49
CA VAL A 592 -45.47 9.51 1.31
C VAL A 592 -45.72 9.08 2.77
N GLY A 593 -45.07 9.72 3.76
CA GLY A 593 -45.47 9.60 5.16
C GLY A 593 -44.64 10.42 6.16
N GLY A 594 -44.84 11.76 6.20
CA GLY A 594 -44.64 12.53 7.43
C GLY A 594 -43.26 13.11 7.77
N VAL A 595 -42.38 13.35 6.79
CA VAL A 595 -41.16 14.16 7.01
C VAL A 595 -41.19 15.32 6.01
N GLY A 596 -41.33 16.55 6.51
CA GLY A 596 -41.25 17.74 5.66
C GLY A 596 -39.96 17.78 4.85
N GLU A 597 -40.02 18.31 3.63
CA GLU A 597 -38.85 18.50 2.78
C GLU A 597 -37.75 19.25 3.54
N LEU A 598 -36.60 18.60 3.73
CA LEU A 598 -35.40 19.23 4.23
C LEU A 598 -34.83 20.10 3.11
N VAL A 599 -35.09 21.40 3.15
CA VAL A 599 -34.41 22.38 2.29
C VAL A 599 -33.24 22.95 3.09
N GLY A 600 -32.01 22.68 2.62
CA GLY A 600 -30.79 23.20 3.25
C GLY A 600 -29.52 22.49 2.79
N ASN A 601 -28.40 23.20 2.80
CA ASN A 601 -27.10 22.61 2.46
C ASN A 601 -26.58 21.80 3.65
N THR A 602 -26.56 20.47 3.51
CA THR A 602 -25.76 19.59 4.37
C THR A 602 -24.29 19.96 4.25
N ARG A 603 -23.58 20.08 5.38
CA ARG A 603 -22.15 20.39 5.38
C ARG A 603 -21.35 19.33 4.62
N PHE A 604 -20.34 19.76 3.86
CA PHE A 604 -19.44 18.84 3.17
C PHE A 604 -18.22 18.50 4.04
N TRP A 605 -17.58 19.50 4.66
CA TRP A 605 -16.36 19.31 5.44
C TRP A 605 -16.69 19.40 6.92
N HIS A 606 -16.75 18.29 7.64
CA HIS A 606 -17.14 18.29 9.05
C HIS A 606 -15.93 18.49 9.98
N GLY A 607 -16.03 19.37 10.97
CA GLY A 607 -15.00 19.60 11.98
C GLY A 607 -13.62 19.91 11.39
N LYS A 608 -12.63 19.08 11.74
CA LYS A 608 -11.22 19.22 11.33
C LYS A 608 -10.98 19.09 9.82
N ASP A 609 -11.98 18.63 9.09
CA ASP A 609 -11.93 18.53 7.65
C ASP A 609 -12.11 19.88 6.93
N TYR A 610 -12.68 20.88 7.61
CA TYR A 610 -12.69 22.27 7.13
C TYR A 610 -11.39 22.95 7.57
N CYS A 611 -10.44 23.07 6.66
CA CYS A 611 -9.09 23.53 6.97
C CYS A 611 -8.56 24.58 5.98
N ASN A 612 -7.64 25.40 6.47
CA ASN A 612 -6.80 26.29 5.67
C ASN A 612 -5.36 26.20 6.21
N PHE A 613 -4.50 25.55 5.43
CA PHE A 613 -3.18 25.07 5.85
C PHE A 613 -2.14 26.20 5.91
N VAL A 614 -2.38 27.32 5.24
CA VAL A 614 -1.53 28.52 5.31
C VAL A 614 -1.89 29.33 6.56
N TYR A 615 -3.19 29.42 6.88
CA TYR A 615 -3.68 30.16 8.03
C TYR A 615 -3.34 29.49 9.36
N LYS A 616 -3.57 28.18 9.49
CA LYS A 616 -3.43 27.48 10.77
C LYS A 616 -3.27 25.97 10.58
N ASP A 617 -2.25 25.39 11.23
CA ASP A 617 -2.07 23.93 11.25
C ASP A 617 -3.09 23.22 12.17
N TRP A 618 -3.30 21.92 11.97
CA TRP A 618 -4.29 21.17 12.75
C TRP A 618 -3.88 21.03 14.21
N ILE A 619 -4.87 21.18 15.08
CA ILE A 619 -4.74 21.01 16.52
C ILE A 619 -5.79 20.02 17.04
N GLN A 620 -5.50 19.35 18.16
CA GLN A 620 -6.45 18.49 18.88
C GLN A 620 -7.14 17.44 17.98
N LEU A 621 -6.38 16.71 17.16
CA LEU A 621 -6.91 15.71 16.21
C LEU A 621 -7.76 14.62 16.87
N ASP A 622 -7.71 14.46 18.19
CA ASP A 622 -8.58 13.61 18.99
C ASP A 622 -10.03 14.08 19.10
N LYS A 623 -10.32 15.33 18.68
CA LYS A 623 -11.67 15.90 18.54
C LYS A 623 -11.97 16.16 17.06
N PRO A 624 -12.39 15.14 16.30
CA PRO A 624 -12.47 15.19 14.84
C PRO A 624 -13.59 16.09 14.31
N PHE A 625 -14.68 16.24 15.05
CA PHE A 625 -15.87 16.99 14.63
C PHE A 625 -15.94 18.42 15.16
N ASP A 626 -14.96 18.84 15.96
CA ASP A 626 -14.85 20.21 16.43
C ASP A 626 -14.15 21.05 15.36
N ASP A 627 -14.70 22.24 15.06
CA ASP A 627 -14.01 23.20 14.21
C ASP A 627 -12.80 23.81 14.94
N PHE A 628 -11.71 24.02 14.21
CA PHE A 628 -10.50 24.68 14.73
C PHE A 628 -10.23 26.04 14.05
N ILE A 629 -11.00 26.32 13.01
CA ILE A 629 -11.06 27.56 12.24
C ILE A 629 -12.54 27.96 12.21
N ASP A 630 -12.84 29.24 12.41
CA ASP A 630 -14.20 29.75 12.35
C ASP A 630 -14.68 29.88 10.89
N ARG A 631 -15.66 29.05 10.52
CA ARG A 631 -16.23 28.96 9.16
C ARG A 631 -16.95 30.22 8.71
N HIS A 632 -17.46 31.03 9.64
CA HIS A 632 -18.18 32.26 9.32
C HIS A 632 -17.22 33.40 8.98
N THR A 633 -15.95 33.28 9.38
CA THR A 633 -14.97 34.35 9.19
C THR A 633 -13.84 33.99 8.25
N HIS A 634 -13.48 32.71 8.12
CA HIS A 634 -12.34 32.26 7.34
C HIS A 634 -12.75 31.21 6.30
N PRO A 635 -12.41 31.41 5.02
CA PRO A 635 -12.64 30.40 3.99
C PRO A 635 -11.72 29.21 4.19
N ARG A 636 -12.20 28.01 3.81
CA ARG A 636 -11.30 26.86 3.66
C ARG A 636 -10.37 27.06 2.47
N MET A 637 -9.24 26.36 2.47
CA MET A 637 -8.35 26.30 1.31
C MET A 637 -8.72 25.09 0.44
N PRO A 638 -9.10 25.30 -0.84
CA PRO A 638 -9.38 24.20 -1.75
C PRO A 638 -8.17 23.30 -2.01
N TRP A 639 -8.44 22.04 -2.32
CA TRP A 639 -7.45 21.01 -2.55
C TRP A 639 -7.60 20.42 -3.96
N HIS A 640 -6.62 20.69 -4.81
CA HIS A 640 -6.57 20.17 -6.18
C HIS A 640 -5.49 19.11 -6.29
N ASP A 641 -5.86 17.90 -6.70
CA ASP A 641 -4.96 16.74 -6.64
C ASP A 641 -5.30 15.68 -7.69
N MET A 642 -4.40 14.71 -7.86
CA MET A 642 -4.50 13.66 -8.86
C MET A 642 -4.38 12.27 -8.22
N GLY A 643 -5.26 11.37 -8.67
CA GLY A 643 -5.26 9.96 -8.30
C GLY A 643 -5.29 9.06 -9.52
N SER A 644 -4.98 7.79 -9.31
CA SER A 644 -5.16 6.74 -10.32
C SER A 644 -5.54 5.41 -9.66
N VAL A 645 -6.18 4.53 -10.42
CA VAL A 645 -6.40 3.13 -10.05
C VAL A 645 -5.94 2.22 -11.17
N VAL A 646 -5.32 1.10 -10.81
CA VAL A 646 -4.86 0.04 -11.71
C VAL A 646 -5.32 -1.32 -11.21
N HIS A 647 -5.45 -2.29 -12.12
CA HIS A 647 -5.97 -3.63 -11.83
C HIS A 647 -4.97 -4.74 -12.17
N GLY A 648 -5.27 -5.95 -11.69
CA GLY A 648 -4.58 -7.18 -12.10
C GLY A 648 -3.08 -7.17 -11.77
N THR A 649 -2.23 -7.41 -12.77
CA THR A 649 -0.78 -7.54 -12.54
C THR A 649 -0.13 -6.25 -12.03
N ALA A 650 -0.56 -5.08 -12.51
CA ALA A 650 -0.05 -3.80 -12.01
C ALA A 650 -0.43 -3.56 -10.54
N ALA A 651 -1.65 -3.94 -10.14
CA ALA A 651 -2.06 -3.89 -8.73
C ALA A 651 -1.22 -4.82 -7.84
N ARG A 652 -0.78 -5.97 -8.37
CA ARG A 652 0.15 -6.88 -7.67
C ARG A 652 1.53 -6.30 -7.51
N ASP A 653 2.03 -5.53 -8.48
CA ASP A 653 3.30 -4.84 -8.35
C ASP A 653 3.24 -3.79 -7.22
N VAL A 654 2.12 -3.04 -7.09
CA VAL A 654 1.87 -2.14 -5.95
C VAL A 654 1.77 -2.92 -4.63
N ALA A 655 1.03 -4.04 -4.60
CA ALA A 655 0.93 -4.91 -3.43
C ALA A 655 2.31 -5.44 -3.01
N ARG A 656 3.15 -5.82 -3.97
CA ARG A 656 4.51 -6.33 -3.74
C ARG A 656 5.40 -5.27 -3.10
N HIS A 657 5.27 -4.00 -3.49
CA HIS A 657 5.94 -2.88 -2.83
C HIS A 657 5.51 -2.78 -1.34
N PHE A 658 4.20 -2.81 -1.06
CA PHE A 658 3.67 -2.79 0.31
C PHE A 658 4.22 -3.96 1.15
N ILE A 659 4.13 -5.18 0.62
CA ILE A 659 4.57 -6.41 1.28
C ILE A 659 6.07 -6.34 1.62
N GLN A 660 6.89 -5.83 0.70
CA GLN A 660 8.32 -5.65 0.93
C GLN A 660 8.57 -4.72 2.13
N ARG A 661 7.92 -3.56 2.16
CA ARG A 661 8.06 -2.58 3.25
C ARG A 661 7.51 -3.09 4.58
N TRP A 662 6.37 -3.77 4.57
CA TRP A 662 5.77 -4.38 5.77
C TRP A 662 6.70 -5.41 6.39
N ASN A 663 7.17 -6.36 5.57
CA ASN A 663 8.07 -7.43 6.01
C ASN A 663 9.42 -6.88 6.49
N PHE A 664 9.94 -5.82 5.85
CA PHE A 664 11.12 -5.09 6.31
C PHE A 664 10.89 -4.44 7.68
N CYS A 665 9.82 -3.64 7.83
CA CYS A 665 9.50 -2.95 9.08
C CYS A 665 9.30 -3.93 10.26
N LYS A 666 8.64 -5.07 9.99
CA LYS A 666 8.47 -6.17 10.95
C LYS A 666 9.79 -6.66 11.55
N ILE A 667 10.84 -6.72 10.75
CA ILE A 667 12.17 -7.21 11.17
C ILE A 667 12.93 -6.14 11.92
N MET A 668 12.87 -4.90 11.42
CA MET A 668 13.58 -3.76 11.98
C MET A 668 13.15 -3.43 13.40
N LYS A 669 11.85 -3.54 13.71
CA LYS A 669 11.29 -3.12 15.00
C LYS A 669 10.89 -4.31 15.88
N PRO A 670 11.56 -4.54 17.04
CA PRO A 670 11.25 -5.66 17.93
C PRO A 670 9.77 -5.77 18.32
N LYS A 671 9.08 -4.64 18.55
CA LYS A 671 7.63 -4.60 18.87
C LYS A 671 6.74 -5.26 17.83
N TYR A 672 7.16 -5.31 16.56
CA TYR A 672 6.39 -5.89 15.46
C TYR A 672 6.80 -7.34 15.16
N ARG A 673 7.82 -7.89 15.84
CA ARG A 673 8.27 -9.28 15.62
C ARG A 673 7.29 -10.33 16.12
N SER A 674 6.33 -9.95 16.98
CA SER A 674 5.22 -10.79 17.44
C SER A 674 4.44 -11.42 16.27
N LEU A 675 3.89 -12.62 16.48
CA LEU A 675 3.02 -13.30 15.51
C LEU A 675 1.71 -12.53 15.23
N SER A 676 1.33 -11.61 16.13
CA SER A 676 0.18 -10.72 15.92
C SER A 676 0.33 -9.80 14.69
N TYR A 677 1.55 -9.55 14.23
CA TYR A 677 1.83 -8.91 12.94
C TYR A 677 2.34 -10.00 11.99
N PRO A 678 1.52 -10.55 11.09
CA PRO A 678 1.95 -11.64 10.23
C PRO A 678 3.00 -11.16 9.21
N TYR A 679 3.78 -12.10 8.66
CA TYR A 679 4.46 -11.87 7.39
C TYR A 679 3.43 -11.89 6.26
N LEU A 680 3.52 -10.95 5.33
CA LEU A 680 2.65 -10.90 4.15
C LEU A 680 3.30 -11.63 2.97
N LEU A 681 2.47 -12.24 2.14
CA LEU A 681 2.86 -13.00 0.95
C LEU A 681 2.27 -12.34 -0.30
N PRO A 682 3.02 -12.21 -1.40
CA PRO A 682 2.44 -11.75 -2.65
C PRO A 682 1.63 -12.86 -3.31
N LYS A 683 0.50 -12.51 -3.92
CA LYS A 683 -0.21 -13.39 -4.84
C LYS A 683 0.57 -13.56 -6.14
N SER A 684 0.62 -14.77 -6.68
CA SER A 684 1.37 -15.14 -7.88
C SER A 684 0.83 -14.43 -9.11
N HIS A 685 1.64 -13.79 -9.95
CA HIS A 685 1.17 -13.14 -11.20
C HIS A 685 0.33 -14.02 -12.13
N THR A 686 0.41 -15.35 -12.00
CA THR A 686 -0.40 -16.31 -12.77
C THR A 686 -1.92 -16.14 -12.55
N THR A 687 -2.36 -15.72 -11.36
CA THR A 687 -3.80 -15.56 -11.05
C THR A 687 -4.29 -14.12 -11.25
N ALA A 688 -3.48 -13.24 -11.84
CA ALA A 688 -3.74 -11.80 -11.87
C ALA A 688 -4.87 -11.38 -12.82
N GLY A 689 -5.27 -12.27 -13.73
CA GLY A 689 -6.44 -12.08 -14.58
C GLY A 689 -7.77 -12.33 -13.88
N GLU A 690 -7.78 -12.94 -12.69
CA GLU A 690 -9.00 -13.23 -11.92
C GLU A 690 -9.47 -11.99 -11.12
N ILE A 691 -9.96 -10.96 -11.81
CA ILE A 691 -10.43 -9.71 -11.21
C ILE A 691 -11.87 -9.89 -10.70
N ARG A 692 -12.07 -9.86 -9.38
CA ARG A 692 -13.40 -10.01 -8.75
C ARG A 692 -14.22 -8.72 -8.74
N TYR A 693 -13.54 -7.59 -8.63
CA TYR A 693 -14.13 -6.24 -8.67
C TYR A 693 -13.27 -5.37 -9.57
N GLN A 694 -13.90 -4.63 -10.46
CA GLN A 694 -13.25 -3.66 -11.33
C GLN A 694 -13.94 -2.31 -11.14
N VAL A 695 -13.14 -1.28 -10.94
CA VAL A 695 -13.64 0.09 -10.84
C VAL A 695 -14.33 0.50 -12.17
N PRO A 696 -15.51 1.13 -12.12
CA PRO A 696 -16.21 1.56 -13.33
C PRO A 696 -15.44 2.66 -14.08
N GLY A 697 -15.51 2.62 -15.42
CA GLY A 697 -14.92 3.65 -16.28
C GLY A 697 -13.41 3.50 -16.54
N CYS A 698 -12.83 2.33 -16.29
CA CYS A 698 -11.43 2.07 -16.67
C CYS A 698 -11.22 2.00 -18.19
N ILE A 699 -10.06 2.50 -18.61
CA ILE A 699 -9.55 2.45 -19.98
C ILE A 699 -8.37 1.45 -19.97
N PRO A 700 -8.34 0.46 -20.88
CA PRO A 700 -7.19 -0.42 -21.01
C PRO A 700 -5.97 0.36 -21.54
N ALA A 701 -4.83 0.24 -20.85
CA ALA A 701 -3.59 0.93 -21.20
C ALA A 701 -2.35 0.10 -20.88
N ASN A 702 -1.19 0.52 -21.38
CA ASN A 702 0.09 -0.01 -20.93
C ASN A 702 0.51 0.69 -19.63
N VAL A 703 0.81 -0.09 -18.60
CA VAL A 703 1.04 0.41 -17.24
C VAL A 703 2.36 -0.11 -16.70
N GLN A 704 3.14 0.76 -16.05
CA GLN A 704 4.31 0.34 -15.28
C GLN A 704 4.33 1.05 -13.93
N ILE A 705 4.54 0.29 -12.86
CA ILE A 705 4.71 0.84 -11.51
C ILE A 705 6.16 1.31 -11.33
N LEU A 706 6.33 2.46 -10.70
CA LEU A 706 7.60 3.12 -10.42
C LEU A 706 7.66 3.46 -8.93
N ARG A 707 8.87 3.64 -8.40
CA ARG A 707 9.06 4.05 -7.00
C ARG A 707 10.38 4.78 -6.76
N SER A 708 10.38 5.53 -5.67
CA SER A 708 11.59 5.98 -4.97
C SER A 708 11.73 5.14 -3.70
N ALA A 709 12.82 4.39 -3.57
CA ALA A 709 13.04 3.52 -2.40
C ALA A 709 14.53 3.28 -2.15
N SER A 710 14.91 2.99 -0.91
CA SER A 710 16.29 2.71 -0.54
C SER A 710 16.40 1.79 0.68
N ASP A 711 17.62 1.58 1.19
CA ASP A 711 17.92 0.70 2.32
C ASP A 711 17.10 1.06 3.57
N TRP A 712 16.93 2.36 3.86
CA TRP A 712 16.20 2.79 5.06
C TRP A 712 14.69 2.57 4.96
N SER A 713 14.12 2.65 3.76
CA SER A 713 12.67 2.63 3.55
C SER A 713 12.12 1.26 3.16
N ALA A 714 12.89 0.46 2.41
CA ALA A 714 12.48 -0.85 1.91
C ALA A 714 13.54 -1.96 2.08
N GLY A 715 14.70 -1.67 2.69
CA GLY A 715 15.77 -2.64 2.93
C GLY A 715 16.44 -3.15 1.65
N ILE A 716 16.50 -2.32 0.59
CA ILE A 716 17.17 -2.66 -0.68
C ILE A 716 18.59 -2.12 -0.73
N LYS A 717 19.52 -2.95 -1.22
CA LYS A 717 20.95 -2.64 -1.33
C LYS A 717 21.26 -1.36 -2.11
N TYR A 718 20.58 -1.18 -3.23
CA TYR A 718 20.77 -0.05 -4.14
C TYR A 718 19.49 0.77 -4.14
N PRO A 719 19.57 2.11 -4.06
CA PRO A 719 18.40 2.94 -4.18
C PRO A 719 17.77 2.77 -5.56
N GLU A 720 16.45 2.86 -5.61
CA GLU A 720 15.67 2.91 -6.82
C GLU A 720 15.11 4.32 -6.98
N GLU A 721 15.32 4.91 -8.16
CA GLU A 721 14.87 6.25 -8.57
C GLU A 721 14.10 6.17 -9.90
N SER A 722 13.30 5.12 -10.06
CA SER A 722 12.62 4.82 -11.34
C SER A 722 11.58 5.88 -11.74
N ILE A 723 11.05 6.63 -10.78
CA ILE A 723 10.18 7.78 -11.04
C ILE A 723 10.96 8.90 -11.74
N HIS A 724 12.12 9.29 -11.21
CA HIS A 724 12.96 10.34 -11.80
C HIS A 724 13.38 9.99 -13.23
N ASN A 725 13.81 8.74 -13.42
CA ASN A 725 14.19 8.23 -14.75
C ASN A 725 13.02 8.28 -15.75
N ALA A 726 11.80 7.94 -15.33
CA ALA A 726 10.63 8.00 -16.20
C ALA A 726 10.25 9.44 -16.57
N TYR A 727 10.29 10.38 -15.61
CA TYR A 727 10.07 11.81 -15.86
C TYR A 727 11.05 12.35 -16.90
N VAL A 728 12.36 12.14 -16.68
CA VAL A 728 13.40 12.62 -17.60
C VAL A 728 13.24 11.99 -18.99
N HIS A 729 12.93 10.70 -19.06
CA HIS A 729 12.70 10.01 -20.33
C HIS A 729 11.49 10.58 -21.08
N ALA A 730 10.33 10.71 -20.42
CA ALA A 730 9.10 11.22 -21.04
C ALA A 730 9.30 12.65 -21.57
N ILE A 731 9.96 13.52 -20.80
CA ILE A 731 10.28 14.89 -21.21
C ILE A 731 11.18 14.90 -22.44
N LYS A 732 12.25 14.09 -22.45
CA LYS A 732 13.19 14.03 -23.59
C LYS A 732 12.55 13.43 -24.84
N ALA A 733 11.62 12.50 -24.68
CA ALA A 733 10.92 11.83 -25.78
C ALA A 733 9.77 12.66 -26.37
N SER A 734 9.24 13.64 -25.63
CA SER A 734 8.11 14.49 -26.05
C SER A 734 8.32 15.14 -27.42
N GLN A 735 7.24 15.36 -28.17
CA GLN A 735 7.23 15.93 -29.52
C GLN A 735 6.47 17.25 -29.60
N HIS A 736 5.37 17.41 -28.86
CA HIS A 736 4.42 18.51 -29.01
C HIS A 736 4.25 19.34 -27.74
N TYR A 737 3.95 18.72 -26.60
CA TYR A 737 3.80 19.46 -25.36
C TYR A 737 3.99 18.62 -24.11
N ILE A 738 4.20 19.35 -23.01
CA ILE A 738 4.28 18.81 -21.66
C ILE A 738 3.31 19.59 -20.78
N TYR A 739 2.45 18.90 -20.04
CA TYR A 739 1.59 19.47 -19.00
C TYR A 739 2.00 18.91 -17.64
N ILE A 740 2.34 19.80 -16.71
CA ILE A 740 2.79 19.46 -15.35
C ILE A 740 1.86 20.13 -14.35
N GLU A 741 1.32 19.32 -13.46
CA GLU A 741 0.78 19.81 -12.18
C GLU A 741 1.62 19.24 -11.05
N ASN A 742 2.25 20.11 -10.25
CA ASN A 742 3.08 19.66 -9.14
C ASN A 742 3.07 20.61 -7.94
N GLN A 743 2.98 20.04 -6.73
CA GLN A 743 3.07 20.77 -5.46
C GLN A 743 4.39 21.54 -5.30
N PHE A 744 5.49 20.98 -5.79
CA PHE A 744 6.81 21.62 -5.77
C PHE A 744 7.41 21.62 -7.16
N PHE A 745 8.24 22.63 -7.45
CA PHE A 745 8.95 22.74 -8.71
C PHE A 745 10.41 23.14 -8.46
N ILE A 746 11.13 22.25 -7.77
CA ILE A 746 12.52 22.42 -7.33
C ILE A 746 13.42 21.48 -8.15
N SER A 747 14.20 22.06 -9.06
CA SER A 747 15.05 21.31 -9.99
C SER A 747 16.22 22.18 -10.48
N CYS A 748 16.76 21.87 -11.67
CA CYS A 748 17.93 22.48 -12.28
C CYS A 748 19.18 22.25 -11.44
N ALA A 749 19.86 21.14 -11.74
CA ALA A 749 20.94 20.62 -10.93
C ALA A 749 22.15 21.57 -10.93
N ASP A 750 22.59 21.99 -9.74
CA ASP A 750 23.90 22.62 -9.55
C ASP A 750 24.96 21.65 -9.02
N ASN A 751 24.56 20.40 -8.77
CA ASN A 751 25.37 19.35 -8.16
C ASN A 751 25.97 19.76 -6.79
N LYS A 752 25.33 20.71 -6.11
CA LYS A 752 25.71 21.17 -4.76
C LYS A 752 24.54 21.04 -3.79
N HIS A 753 23.39 21.62 -4.15
CA HIS A 753 22.19 21.66 -3.32
C HIS A 753 21.00 20.97 -3.98
N VAL A 754 20.94 21.03 -5.32
CA VAL A 754 19.91 20.38 -6.12
C VAL A 754 20.56 19.45 -7.14
N PHE A 755 20.05 18.22 -7.25
CA PHE A 755 20.66 17.14 -8.04
C PHE A 755 19.74 16.57 -9.14
N ASN A 756 18.43 16.63 -8.97
CA ASN A 756 17.49 16.11 -9.96
C ASN A 756 17.51 16.95 -11.25
N LYS A 757 17.38 16.27 -12.39
CA LYS A 757 17.56 16.86 -13.74
C LYS A 757 16.27 17.14 -14.52
N ILE A 758 15.13 17.26 -13.83
CA ILE A 758 13.83 17.45 -14.50
C ILE A 758 13.78 18.82 -15.20
N GLY A 759 14.13 19.90 -14.50
CA GLY A 759 14.19 21.25 -15.05
C GLY A 759 15.22 21.39 -16.17
N ASP A 760 16.37 20.70 -16.05
CA ASP A 760 17.38 20.65 -17.11
C ASP A 760 16.82 19.96 -18.36
N ALA A 761 16.13 18.84 -18.21
CA ALA A 761 15.49 18.14 -19.34
C ALA A 761 14.41 18.99 -20.02
N ILE A 762 13.64 19.78 -19.26
CA ILE A 762 12.64 20.72 -19.81
C ILE A 762 13.33 21.81 -20.63
N ALA A 763 14.36 22.45 -20.09
CA ALA A 763 15.11 23.50 -20.77
C ALA A 763 15.77 22.96 -22.06
N GLU A 764 16.47 21.82 -21.98
CA GLU A 764 17.06 21.13 -23.13
C GLU A 764 16.02 20.82 -24.22
N ARG A 765 14.84 20.34 -23.83
CA ARG A 765 13.78 19.97 -24.76
C ARG A 765 13.18 21.18 -25.46
N ILE A 766 12.96 22.29 -24.75
CA ILE A 766 12.48 23.55 -25.33
C ILE A 766 13.52 24.13 -26.29
N ILE A 767 14.79 24.19 -25.89
CA ILE A 767 15.89 24.68 -26.74
C ILE A 767 15.98 23.87 -28.03
N LYS A 768 15.80 22.54 -27.94
CA LYS A 768 15.73 21.68 -29.12
C LYS A 768 14.57 22.05 -30.05
N ALA A 769 13.35 22.23 -29.53
CA ALA A 769 12.21 22.66 -30.35
C ALA A 769 12.47 24.00 -31.04
N TYR A 770 12.99 24.98 -30.30
CA TYR A 770 13.33 26.30 -30.81
C TYR A 770 14.35 26.22 -31.96
N ARG A 771 15.45 25.47 -31.77
CA ARG A 771 16.48 25.28 -32.80
C ARG A 771 15.95 24.53 -34.03
N GLU A 772 14.98 23.64 -33.86
CA GLU A 772 14.32 22.92 -34.96
C GLU A 772 13.17 23.71 -35.59
N GLY A 773 12.82 24.91 -35.09
CA GLY A 773 11.67 25.68 -35.57
C GLY A 773 10.32 24.98 -35.34
N LYS A 774 10.23 24.06 -34.37
CA LYS A 774 9.02 23.29 -34.08
C LYS A 774 8.18 23.96 -33.00
N ARG A 775 6.86 23.89 -33.17
CA ARG A 775 5.91 24.29 -32.13
C ARG A 775 5.96 23.31 -30.97
N PHE A 776 6.24 23.83 -29.78
CA PHE A 776 6.33 23.03 -28.56
C PHE A 776 5.90 23.86 -27.36
N ARG A 777 5.07 23.31 -26.46
CA ARG A 777 4.57 24.01 -25.27
C ARG A 777 4.86 23.25 -23.99
N VAL A 778 5.16 23.98 -22.92
CA VAL A 778 5.29 23.45 -21.57
C VAL A 778 4.39 24.27 -20.65
N TYR A 779 3.49 23.59 -19.97
CA TYR A 779 2.56 24.18 -19.03
C TYR A 779 2.91 23.69 -17.63
N VAL A 780 3.19 24.60 -16.71
CA VAL A 780 3.53 24.27 -15.32
C VAL A 780 2.50 24.93 -14.41
N VAL A 781 1.71 24.11 -13.72
CA VAL A 781 0.74 24.54 -12.71
C VAL A 781 1.23 24.09 -11.34
N THR A 782 1.39 25.03 -10.42
CA THR A 782 1.98 24.79 -9.10
C THR A 782 1.33 25.73 -8.08
N PRO A 783 1.28 25.40 -6.77
CA PRO A 783 0.54 26.23 -5.84
C PRO A 783 1.20 27.61 -5.71
N LEU A 784 0.38 28.66 -5.60
CA LEU A 784 0.87 30.04 -5.49
C LEU A 784 1.77 30.24 -4.26
N LEU A 785 1.49 29.51 -3.17
CA LEU A 785 2.31 29.47 -1.97
C LEU A 785 2.51 28.02 -1.51
N PRO A 786 3.67 27.70 -0.90
CA PRO A 786 3.87 26.45 -0.17
C PRO A 786 2.82 26.26 0.95
N GLY A 787 2.39 25.02 1.16
CA GLY A 787 1.34 24.68 2.14
C GLY A 787 1.88 24.48 3.55
N PHE A 788 2.44 25.52 4.15
CA PHE A 788 2.90 25.55 5.54
C PHE A 788 2.21 26.68 6.29
N GLU A 789 2.03 26.53 7.60
CA GLU A 789 1.53 27.63 8.44
C GLU A 789 2.51 28.81 8.40
N GLY A 790 1.98 30.01 8.15
CA GLY A 790 2.76 31.24 8.20
C GLY A 790 2.00 32.44 7.67
N ASP A 791 2.15 33.59 8.33
CA ASP A 791 1.50 34.82 7.90
C ASP A 791 2.22 35.44 6.70
N ILE A 792 1.63 35.25 5.52
CA ILE A 792 2.16 35.81 4.27
C ILE A 792 2.21 37.34 4.28
N ASN A 793 1.41 38.01 5.11
CA ASN A 793 1.41 39.47 5.23
C ASN A 793 2.70 40.02 5.86
N THR A 794 3.49 39.15 6.51
CA THR A 794 4.83 39.48 7.03
C THR A 794 5.96 38.91 6.16
N GLY A 795 5.64 38.43 4.96
CA GLY A 795 6.57 37.75 4.05
C GLY A 795 6.56 36.22 4.21
N GLY A 796 5.67 35.67 5.04
CA GLY A 796 5.55 34.23 5.30
C GLY A 796 6.51 33.70 6.36
N GLY A 797 6.29 32.47 6.82
CA GLY A 797 7.21 31.77 7.71
C GLY A 797 8.51 31.35 7.01
N SER A 798 9.58 31.08 7.76
CA SER A 798 10.89 30.69 7.20
C SER A 798 10.83 29.44 6.31
N ALA A 799 9.92 28.50 6.59
CA ALA A 799 9.68 27.34 5.74
C ALA A 799 9.07 27.72 4.37
N ILE A 800 8.08 28.64 4.37
CA ILE A 800 7.47 29.18 3.15
C ILE A 800 8.56 29.84 2.31
N GLN A 801 9.35 30.74 2.90
CA GLN A 801 10.41 31.45 2.19
C GLN A 801 11.49 30.51 1.62
N ALA A 802 11.93 29.51 2.39
CA ALA A 802 12.94 28.54 1.95
C ALA A 802 12.47 27.74 0.72
N VAL A 803 11.21 27.29 0.70
CA VAL A 803 10.65 26.57 -0.46
C VAL A 803 10.48 27.53 -1.64
N MET A 804 9.99 28.75 -1.40
CA MET A 804 9.85 29.77 -2.45
C MET A 804 11.19 30.10 -3.11
N HIS A 805 12.28 30.20 -2.33
CA HIS A 805 13.63 30.37 -2.84
C HIS A 805 13.94 29.34 -3.93
N TYR A 806 13.75 28.05 -3.64
CA TYR A 806 14.09 26.97 -4.55
C TYR A 806 13.13 26.82 -5.73
N ASN A 807 11.83 27.11 -5.55
CA ASN A 807 10.88 27.20 -6.66
C ASN A 807 11.31 28.31 -7.63
N TYR A 808 11.58 29.52 -7.13
CA TYR A 808 12.03 30.61 -7.99
C TYR A 808 13.40 30.37 -8.61
N ARG A 809 14.33 29.72 -7.88
CA ARG A 809 15.65 29.29 -8.42
C ARG A 809 15.49 28.39 -9.65
N THR A 810 14.48 27.54 -9.65
CA THR A 810 14.19 26.65 -10.77
C THR A 810 13.53 27.40 -11.92
N MET A 811 12.56 28.26 -11.63
CA MET A 811 11.80 28.98 -12.65
C MET A 811 12.60 30.08 -13.34
N ILE A 812 13.16 31.04 -12.58
CA ILE A 812 13.67 32.30 -13.15
C ILE A 812 14.89 32.92 -12.44
N ARG A 813 15.22 32.54 -11.20
CA ARG A 813 16.29 33.19 -10.41
C ARG A 813 17.61 32.43 -10.51
N GLY A 814 18.66 33.11 -10.94
CA GLY A 814 20.01 32.55 -11.07
C GLY A 814 20.27 31.86 -12.40
N ASP A 815 21.55 31.58 -12.68
CA ASP A 815 22.02 31.14 -14.00
C ASP A 815 21.55 29.73 -14.39
N CYS A 816 21.25 28.90 -13.39
CA CYS A 816 20.74 27.55 -13.59
C CYS A 816 19.22 27.52 -13.85
N SER A 817 18.48 28.61 -13.64
CA SER A 817 17.03 28.60 -13.81
C SER A 817 16.62 28.28 -15.25
N ILE A 818 15.46 27.66 -15.45
CA ILE A 818 14.93 27.36 -16.79
C ILE A 818 14.90 28.62 -17.64
N THR A 819 14.32 29.71 -17.12
CA THR A 819 14.19 30.96 -17.87
C THR A 819 15.56 31.54 -18.25
N SER A 820 16.55 31.53 -17.34
CA SER A 820 17.91 32.01 -17.66
C SER A 820 18.57 31.17 -18.75
N GLN A 821 18.40 29.85 -18.71
CA GLN A 821 18.92 28.95 -19.75
C GLN A 821 18.25 29.21 -21.11
N LEU A 822 16.93 29.44 -21.14
CA LEU A 822 16.20 29.74 -22.37
C LEU A 822 16.57 31.12 -22.92
N LYS A 823 16.61 32.16 -22.09
CA LYS A 823 16.95 33.54 -22.51
C LYS A 823 18.31 33.63 -23.21
N ARG A 824 19.27 32.83 -22.78
CA ARG A 824 20.60 32.76 -23.43
C ARG A 824 20.53 32.27 -24.88
N GLU A 825 19.53 31.47 -25.24
CA GLU A 825 19.38 30.86 -26.56
C GLU A 825 18.35 31.58 -27.45
N MET A 826 17.28 32.11 -26.84
CA MET A 826 16.12 32.65 -27.58
C MET A 826 15.61 34.01 -27.07
N ASP A 827 16.36 34.66 -26.18
CA ASP A 827 15.96 35.91 -25.54
C ASP A 827 14.52 35.83 -24.97
N ASP A 828 13.70 36.87 -25.06
CA ASP A 828 12.32 36.89 -24.55
C ASP A 828 11.33 35.99 -25.32
N GLN A 829 11.76 35.28 -26.37
CA GLN A 829 10.89 34.33 -27.06
C GLN A 829 10.56 33.08 -26.22
N TRP A 830 11.23 32.88 -25.07
CA TRP A 830 10.93 31.78 -24.15
C TRP A 830 9.47 31.73 -23.71
N MET A 831 8.78 32.89 -23.65
CA MET A 831 7.37 33.00 -23.29
C MET A 831 6.44 32.28 -24.27
N ASN A 832 6.90 32.02 -25.49
CA ASN A 832 6.16 31.20 -26.45
C ASN A 832 6.23 29.70 -26.13
N TYR A 833 7.18 29.25 -25.31
CA TYR A 833 7.42 27.82 -25.10
C TYR A 833 7.01 27.32 -23.72
N ILE A 834 7.03 28.17 -22.69
CA ILE A 834 6.72 27.76 -21.33
C ILE A 834 5.84 28.79 -20.60
N SER A 835 4.86 28.29 -19.86
CA SER A 835 3.97 29.09 -19.01
C SER A 835 3.97 28.54 -17.57
N PHE A 836 4.18 29.44 -16.60
CA PHE A 836 4.05 29.15 -15.17
C PHE A 836 2.75 29.76 -14.64
N ALA A 837 1.92 28.93 -14.03
CA ALA A 837 0.61 29.32 -13.52
C ALA A 837 0.36 28.74 -12.11
N GLY A 838 -0.57 29.36 -11.40
CA GLY A 838 -1.19 28.82 -10.19
C GLY A 838 -2.71 28.85 -10.32
N LEU A 839 -3.40 28.45 -9.25
CA LEU A 839 -4.86 28.43 -9.20
C LEU A 839 -5.39 29.29 -8.04
N ARG A 840 -6.47 30.04 -8.28
CA ARG A 840 -7.15 30.89 -7.29
C ARG A 840 -8.64 30.94 -7.55
N THR A 841 -9.43 31.05 -6.49
CA THR A 841 -10.88 31.23 -6.57
C THR A 841 -11.36 32.33 -5.62
N HIS A 842 -12.64 32.68 -5.70
CA HIS A 842 -13.31 33.63 -4.81
C HIS A 842 -14.72 33.16 -4.47
N ALA A 843 -15.27 33.70 -3.39
CA ALA A 843 -16.64 33.48 -2.96
C ALA A 843 -17.13 34.66 -2.13
N GLU A 844 -18.42 34.63 -1.79
CA GLU A 844 -19.00 35.47 -0.75
C GLU A 844 -19.12 34.66 0.55
N LEU A 845 -18.67 35.24 1.66
CA LEU A 845 -18.74 34.67 3.00
C LEU A 845 -19.31 35.70 3.97
N GLU A 846 -20.53 35.45 4.46
CA GLU A 846 -21.24 36.35 5.39
C GLU A 846 -21.29 37.80 4.87
N GLY A 847 -21.68 37.99 3.60
CA GLY A 847 -21.77 39.30 2.95
C GLY A 847 -20.43 39.92 2.53
N ARG A 848 -19.30 39.22 2.73
CA ARG A 848 -17.95 39.71 2.39
C ARG A 848 -17.34 38.92 1.26
N LEU A 849 -16.79 39.61 0.28
CA LEU A 849 -15.97 38.99 -0.76
C LEU A 849 -14.67 38.45 -0.17
N VAL A 850 -14.40 37.18 -0.42
CA VAL A 850 -13.18 36.49 0.02
C VAL A 850 -12.51 35.78 -1.15
N THR A 851 -11.19 35.65 -1.10
CA THR A 851 -10.40 34.88 -2.07
C THR A 851 -9.42 33.98 -1.36
N GLU A 852 -9.15 32.82 -1.94
CA GLU A 852 -8.07 31.93 -1.51
C GLU A 852 -7.45 31.24 -2.73
N LEU A 853 -6.18 30.89 -2.62
CA LEU A 853 -5.52 30.02 -3.59
C LEU A 853 -6.15 28.62 -3.55
N ILE A 854 -6.22 27.97 -4.71
CA ILE A 854 -6.53 26.55 -4.77
C ILE A 854 -5.19 25.82 -4.65
N TYR A 855 -5.07 24.96 -3.64
CA TYR A 855 -3.81 24.30 -3.36
C TYR A 855 -3.57 23.14 -4.31
N VAL A 856 -2.66 23.33 -5.26
CA VAL A 856 -2.21 22.30 -6.19
C VAL A 856 -1.30 21.32 -5.44
N HIS A 857 -1.89 20.21 -5.01
CA HIS A 857 -1.20 19.08 -4.41
C HIS A 857 -0.91 17.96 -5.41
N SER A 858 -1.42 18.05 -6.64
CA SER A 858 -1.13 17.12 -7.74
C SER A 858 0.36 16.76 -7.85
N LYS A 859 0.66 15.54 -8.31
CA LYS A 859 1.99 15.16 -8.80
C LYS A 859 1.84 14.38 -10.09
N MET A 860 1.71 15.13 -11.18
CA MET A 860 1.30 14.57 -12.47
C MET A 860 2.07 15.21 -13.64
N LEU A 861 2.30 14.40 -14.67
CA LEU A 861 2.88 14.76 -15.96
C LEU A 861 2.03 14.17 -17.09
N ILE A 862 1.64 14.96 -18.08
CA ILE A 862 1.08 14.49 -19.36
C ILE A 862 2.03 14.92 -20.48
N VAL A 863 2.31 13.99 -21.40
CA VAL A 863 3.12 14.24 -22.59
C VAL A 863 2.32 13.83 -23.82
N ASP A 864 2.19 14.78 -24.76
CA ASP A 864 1.66 14.57 -26.12
C ASP A 864 0.28 13.90 -26.21
N ASP A 865 -0.59 14.03 -25.20
CA ASP A 865 -1.85 13.29 -25.10
C ASP A 865 -1.68 11.75 -25.29
N ASP A 866 -0.56 11.16 -24.86
CA ASP A 866 -0.29 9.71 -25.00
C ASP A 866 0.31 9.07 -23.75
N THR A 867 1.15 9.81 -23.02
CA THR A 867 1.83 9.32 -21.83
C THR A 867 1.45 10.14 -20.60
N VAL A 868 1.09 9.46 -19.50
CA VAL A 868 0.76 10.07 -18.22
C VAL A 868 1.60 9.47 -17.10
N ILE A 869 2.12 10.29 -16.20
CA ILE A 869 2.69 9.85 -14.92
C ILE A 869 1.85 10.44 -13.79
N ILE A 870 1.33 9.61 -12.88
CA ILE A 870 0.60 10.02 -11.67
C ILE A 870 1.21 9.31 -10.46
N GLY A 871 1.44 10.02 -9.37
CA GLY A 871 1.96 9.40 -8.15
C GLY A 871 2.02 10.33 -6.96
N SER A 872 2.89 10.02 -6.01
CA SER A 872 3.13 10.82 -4.80
C SER A 872 4.36 11.74 -4.91
N ALA A 873 5.21 11.52 -5.92
CA ALA A 873 6.52 12.15 -6.02
C ALA A 873 6.47 13.60 -6.53
N ASN A 874 6.90 14.52 -5.68
CA ASN A 874 7.05 15.93 -6.05
C ASN A 874 8.25 16.15 -6.97
N ILE A 875 8.26 17.24 -7.76
CA ILE A 875 9.46 17.67 -8.49
C ILE A 875 10.39 18.37 -7.49
N ASN A 876 11.14 17.57 -6.76
CA ASN A 876 12.19 17.95 -5.82
C ASN A 876 13.14 16.74 -5.59
N ASP A 877 14.30 16.98 -5.01
CA ASP A 877 15.27 15.92 -4.71
C ASP A 877 14.76 14.94 -3.63
N ARG A 878 13.96 15.45 -2.67
CA ARG A 878 13.31 14.63 -1.64
C ARG A 878 12.53 13.44 -2.22
N SER A 879 11.75 13.67 -3.27
CA SER A 879 10.96 12.63 -3.92
C SER A 879 11.73 11.91 -5.03
N MET A 880 12.63 12.58 -5.75
CA MET A 880 13.19 12.05 -6.99
C MET A 880 14.46 11.21 -6.82
N LEU A 881 15.28 11.41 -5.78
CA LEU A 881 16.60 10.76 -5.68
C LEU A 881 16.58 9.31 -5.14
N GLY A 882 15.43 8.75 -4.76
CA GLY A 882 15.29 7.39 -4.20
C GLY A 882 15.83 7.18 -2.79
N LYS A 883 16.91 7.89 -2.42
CA LYS A 883 17.62 7.82 -1.14
C LYS A 883 16.99 8.62 0.00
N ARG A 884 16.02 9.49 -0.32
CA ARG A 884 15.30 10.37 0.62
C ARG A 884 13.92 9.78 0.92
N ASP A 885 12.83 10.46 0.58
CA ASP A 885 11.48 9.96 0.87
C ASP A 885 11.15 8.73 0.00
N SER A 886 10.31 7.85 0.53
CA SER A 886 9.73 6.79 -0.31
C SER A 886 8.49 7.28 -1.03
N GLU A 887 8.41 6.96 -2.32
CA GLU A 887 7.35 7.41 -3.22
C GLU A 887 6.92 6.28 -4.15
N VAL A 888 5.70 6.34 -4.68
CA VAL A 888 5.18 5.44 -5.70
C VAL A 888 4.51 6.26 -6.80
N ALA A 889 4.71 5.85 -8.04
CA ALA A 889 4.01 6.41 -9.19
C ALA A 889 3.62 5.31 -10.18
N VAL A 890 2.66 5.63 -11.03
CA VAL A 890 2.30 4.85 -12.22
C VAL A 890 2.61 5.66 -13.46
N VAL A 891 3.26 5.03 -14.44
CA VAL A 891 3.28 5.53 -15.81
C VAL A 891 2.26 4.74 -16.63
N VAL A 892 1.40 5.47 -17.33
CA VAL A 892 0.36 4.97 -18.22
C VAL A 892 0.68 5.47 -19.62
N GLU A 893 0.88 4.55 -20.55
CA GLU A 893 1.02 4.81 -21.97
C GLU A 893 -0.19 4.23 -22.68
N ASP A 894 -0.88 5.05 -23.46
CA ASP A 894 -2.09 4.62 -24.13
C ASP A 894 -1.83 3.47 -25.10
N SER A 895 -2.73 2.48 -25.10
CA SER A 895 -2.77 1.43 -26.13
C SER A 895 -3.88 1.66 -27.15
N GLU A 896 -4.89 2.45 -26.80
CA GLU A 896 -6.00 2.82 -27.67
C GLU A 896 -5.93 4.31 -27.99
N THR A 897 -5.97 4.63 -29.28
CA THR A 897 -5.96 6.01 -29.75
C THR A 897 -7.33 6.44 -30.29
N VAL A 898 -7.58 7.75 -30.22
CA VAL A 898 -8.77 8.41 -30.74
C VAL A 898 -8.36 9.59 -31.61
N ALA A 899 -9.21 9.92 -32.59
CA ALA A 899 -8.99 11.09 -33.43
C ALA A 899 -9.03 12.37 -32.59
N SER A 900 -7.99 13.19 -32.74
CA SER A 900 -7.79 14.46 -32.07
C SER A 900 -7.11 15.45 -33.01
N VAL A 901 -6.67 16.58 -32.47
CA VAL A 901 -5.98 17.66 -33.18
C VAL A 901 -4.71 18.07 -32.43
N MET A 902 -3.65 18.33 -33.18
CA MET A 902 -2.37 18.83 -32.66
C MET A 902 -1.81 19.83 -33.66
N ASP A 903 -1.71 21.10 -33.26
CA ASP A 903 -1.30 22.21 -34.12
C ASP A 903 -2.13 22.36 -35.41
N GLY A 904 -3.44 22.21 -35.29
CA GLY A 904 -4.40 22.24 -36.41
C GLY A 904 -4.34 21.01 -37.33
N GLN A 905 -3.42 20.07 -37.08
CA GLN A 905 -3.29 18.83 -37.84
C GLN A 905 -4.06 17.69 -37.19
N LYS A 906 -4.54 16.75 -38.01
CA LYS A 906 -5.14 15.50 -37.51
C LYS A 906 -4.10 14.73 -36.69
N TYR A 907 -4.46 14.36 -35.47
CA TYR A 907 -3.60 13.65 -34.54
C TYR A 907 -4.32 12.42 -33.98
N GLN A 908 -3.57 11.37 -33.62
CA GLN A 908 -4.10 10.20 -32.93
C GLN A 908 -3.64 10.28 -31.49
N ALA A 909 -4.52 10.74 -30.62
CA ALA A 909 -4.23 10.90 -29.20
C ALA A 909 -4.61 9.64 -28.44
N GLY A 910 -3.85 9.31 -27.40
CA GLY A 910 -4.19 8.30 -26.43
C GLY A 910 -5.48 8.65 -25.68
N ARG A 911 -6.39 7.68 -25.53
CA ARG A 911 -7.70 7.92 -24.91
C ARG A 911 -7.59 8.30 -23.43
N TYR A 912 -6.72 7.64 -22.67
CA TYR A 912 -6.51 7.91 -21.25
C TYR A 912 -5.92 9.31 -21.04
N ALA A 913 -4.82 9.61 -21.73
CA ALA A 913 -4.11 10.88 -21.60
C ALA A 913 -4.96 12.06 -22.08
N LEU A 914 -5.61 11.95 -23.25
CA LEU A 914 -6.47 12.99 -23.79
C LEU A 914 -7.64 13.34 -22.86
N THR A 915 -8.33 12.32 -22.36
CA THR A 915 -9.51 12.55 -21.51
C THR A 915 -9.14 13.19 -20.17
N LEU A 916 -8.01 12.81 -19.58
CA LEU A 916 -7.47 13.46 -18.40
C LEU A 916 -7.11 14.92 -18.67
N ARG A 917 -6.33 15.18 -19.73
CA ARG A 917 -5.88 16.51 -20.10
C ARG A 917 -7.06 17.44 -20.39
N LEU A 918 -8.09 16.95 -21.08
CA LEU A 918 -9.32 17.70 -21.33
C LEU A 918 -10.05 18.03 -20.02
N GLU A 919 -10.15 17.11 -19.07
CA GLU A 919 -10.78 17.38 -17.76
C GLU A 919 -10.00 18.44 -16.97
N CYS A 920 -8.67 18.34 -16.93
CA CYS A 920 -7.80 19.37 -16.32
C CYS A 920 -8.05 20.74 -16.96
N PHE A 921 -7.97 20.84 -18.28
CA PHE A 921 -8.11 22.11 -19.00
C PHE A 921 -9.52 22.70 -18.83
N ARG A 922 -10.57 21.87 -18.92
CA ARG A 922 -11.95 22.34 -18.72
C ARG A 922 -12.19 22.84 -17.30
N THR A 923 -11.62 22.17 -16.30
CA THR A 923 -11.73 22.57 -14.90
C THR A 923 -11.02 23.91 -14.66
N ILE A 924 -9.73 24.02 -15.01
CA ILE A 924 -8.93 25.20 -14.68
C ILE A 924 -9.24 26.43 -15.54
N LEU A 925 -9.74 26.26 -16.77
CA LEU A 925 -10.15 27.35 -17.65
C LEU A 925 -11.64 27.69 -17.55
N GLY A 926 -12.44 26.88 -16.85
CA GLY A 926 -13.88 27.07 -16.71
C GLY A 926 -14.70 26.65 -17.94
N ALA A 927 -14.12 25.86 -18.85
CA ALA A 927 -14.78 25.45 -20.09
C ALA A 927 -15.94 24.45 -19.90
N HIS A 928 -16.16 23.93 -18.68
CA HIS A 928 -17.40 23.21 -18.36
C HIS A 928 -18.64 24.11 -18.40
N ASN A 929 -18.47 25.39 -18.04
CA ASN A 929 -19.56 26.36 -17.97
C ASN A 929 -19.61 27.28 -19.20
N ASP A 930 -18.55 27.27 -20.01
CA ASP A 930 -18.39 28.13 -21.17
C ASP A 930 -17.87 27.32 -22.36
N LEU A 931 -18.79 26.87 -23.22
CA LEU A 931 -18.49 26.06 -24.40
C LEU A 931 -17.75 26.82 -25.50
N THR A 932 -17.59 28.15 -25.36
CA THR A 932 -16.78 28.95 -26.31
C THR A 932 -15.28 28.74 -26.12
N ILE A 933 -14.86 28.17 -24.99
CA ILE A 933 -13.46 27.88 -24.70
C ILE A 933 -13.09 26.53 -25.31
N ASP A 934 -12.51 26.56 -26.51
CA ASP A 934 -11.99 25.36 -27.15
C ASP A 934 -10.66 24.94 -26.52
N VAL A 935 -10.66 23.75 -25.92
CA VAL A 935 -9.49 23.14 -25.29
C VAL A 935 -8.98 21.93 -26.08
N SER A 936 -9.45 21.70 -27.31
CA SER A 936 -9.14 20.48 -28.08
C SER A 936 -7.67 20.39 -28.46
N ASP A 937 -7.10 21.45 -29.03
CA ASP A 937 -5.71 21.54 -29.47
C ASP A 937 -4.81 22.18 -28.40
N PRO A 938 -3.94 21.41 -27.72
CA PRO A 938 -3.14 21.91 -26.61
C PRO A 938 -1.92 22.72 -27.03
N VAL A 939 -1.62 22.89 -28.32
CA VAL A 939 -0.38 23.58 -28.77
C VAL A 939 -0.61 24.76 -29.69
N SER A 940 -1.78 24.85 -30.33
CA SER A 940 -2.11 25.94 -31.25
C SER A 940 -1.87 27.32 -30.64
N ASP A 941 -1.45 28.27 -31.47
CA ASP A 941 -1.28 29.66 -31.05
C ASP A 941 -2.57 30.26 -30.48
N HIS A 942 -3.73 29.88 -31.04
CA HIS A 942 -5.04 30.31 -30.53
C HIS A 942 -5.26 29.84 -29.10
N PHE A 943 -5.08 28.55 -28.82
CA PHE A 943 -5.21 28.02 -27.46
C PHE A 943 -4.17 28.62 -26.51
N TYR A 944 -2.90 28.62 -26.91
CA TYR A 944 -1.82 29.07 -26.02
C TYR A 944 -1.91 30.56 -25.70
N LYS A 945 -2.07 31.43 -26.70
CA LYS A 945 -2.03 32.89 -26.52
C LYS A 945 -3.39 33.46 -26.13
N ASP A 946 -4.43 33.13 -26.90
CA ASP A 946 -5.73 33.79 -26.78
C ASP A 946 -6.59 33.21 -25.66
N ILE A 947 -6.37 31.94 -25.30
CA ILE A 947 -7.12 31.25 -24.23
C ILE A 947 -6.26 31.16 -22.96
N TRP A 948 -5.16 30.41 -22.99
CA TRP A 948 -4.36 30.11 -21.80
C TRP A 948 -3.70 31.36 -21.22
N MET A 949 -2.82 32.02 -21.99
CA MET A 949 -2.05 33.17 -21.49
C MET A 949 -2.97 34.36 -21.17
N THR A 950 -3.98 34.61 -21.99
CA THR A 950 -4.97 35.68 -21.75
C THR A 950 -5.79 35.42 -20.49
N THR A 951 -6.24 34.18 -20.24
CA THR A 951 -6.96 33.83 -19.01
C THR A 951 -6.07 34.00 -17.78
N CYS A 952 -4.84 33.48 -17.82
CA CYS A 952 -3.83 33.67 -16.77
C CYS A 952 -3.64 35.15 -16.40
N ALA A 953 -3.40 36.01 -17.38
CA ALA A 953 -3.09 37.43 -17.18
C ALA A 953 -4.32 38.21 -16.71
N ARG A 954 -5.49 37.97 -17.33
CA ARG A 954 -6.76 38.60 -16.97
C ARG A 954 -7.14 38.28 -15.53
N ASN A 955 -7.15 37.00 -15.17
CA ASN A 955 -7.56 36.58 -13.84
C ASN A 955 -6.61 37.11 -12.77
N ALA A 956 -5.29 37.02 -12.98
CA ALA A 956 -4.30 37.56 -12.05
C ALA A 956 -4.50 39.07 -11.81
N THR A 957 -4.69 39.84 -12.90
CA THR A 957 -4.93 41.28 -12.84
C THR A 957 -6.19 41.62 -12.04
N ILE A 958 -7.29 40.89 -12.29
CA ILE A 958 -8.56 41.12 -11.57
C ILE A 958 -8.41 40.77 -10.10
N TYR A 959 -7.85 39.61 -9.75
CA TYR A 959 -7.64 39.22 -8.35
C TYR A 959 -6.77 40.22 -7.59
N GLN A 960 -5.71 40.70 -8.23
CA GLN A 960 -4.82 41.71 -7.68
C GLN A 960 -5.49 43.07 -7.48
N LYS A 961 -6.32 43.50 -8.44
CA LYS A 961 -7.11 44.74 -8.33
C LYS A 961 -8.17 44.63 -7.24
N VAL A 962 -8.90 43.52 -7.21
CA VAL A 962 -10.05 43.35 -6.33
C VAL A 962 -9.61 43.11 -4.89
N PHE A 963 -8.69 42.16 -4.66
CA PHE A 963 -8.36 41.71 -3.31
C PHE A 963 -6.98 42.13 -2.82
N ARG A 964 -6.12 42.63 -3.72
CA ARG A 964 -4.69 42.86 -3.42
C ARG A 964 -4.06 41.61 -2.77
N CYS A 965 -4.38 40.44 -3.31
CA CYS A 965 -3.94 39.17 -2.74
C CYS A 965 -2.46 38.90 -3.00
N LEU A 966 -1.82 38.18 -2.08
CA LEU A 966 -0.45 37.70 -2.21
C LEU A 966 -0.42 36.25 -2.70
N PRO A 967 0.67 35.81 -3.36
CA PRO A 967 1.84 36.59 -3.79
C PRO A 967 1.54 37.45 -5.03
N SER A 968 2.32 38.52 -5.23
CA SER A 968 2.17 39.44 -6.37
C SER A 968 3.52 39.95 -6.90
N SER A 969 3.63 40.13 -8.22
CA SER A 969 4.85 40.72 -8.84
C SER A 969 5.00 42.22 -8.59
N ASP A 970 3.99 42.89 -8.01
CA ASP A 970 4.07 44.29 -7.56
C ASP A 970 4.85 44.44 -6.25
N VAL A 971 5.15 43.33 -5.58
CA VAL A 971 5.81 43.31 -4.26
C VAL A 971 7.14 42.59 -4.39
N ARG A 972 8.21 43.33 -4.62
CA ARG A 972 9.58 42.82 -4.85
C ARG A 972 10.43 42.82 -3.58
N SER A 973 10.05 43.60 -2.58
CA SER A 973 10.75 43.71 -1.29
C SER A 973 9.78 43.71 -0.10
N ILE A 974 10.31 43.53 1.12
CA ILE A 974 9.51 43.64 2.36
C ILE A 974 8.98 45.07 2.56
N LEU A 975 9.73 46.09 2.13
CA LEU A 975 9.27 47.49 2.20
C LEU A 975 8.07 47.74 1.28
N GLU A 976 8.10 47.18 0.06
CA GLU A 976 6.97 47.24 -0.85
C GLU A 976 5.77 46.44 -0.32
N LEU A 977 6.00 45.35 0.41
CA LEU A 977 4.94 44.55 1.03
C LEU A 977 4.14 45.38 2.05
N GLU A 978 4.82 46.08 2.94
CA GLU A 978 4.18 46.96 3.93
C GLU A 978 3.32 48.04 3.25
N GLY A 979 3.90 48.73 2.25
CA GLY A 979 3.17 49.75 1.49
C GLY A 979 2.02 49.19 0.65
N TYR A 980 2.15 47.94 0.17
CA TYR A 980 1.14 47.26 -0.62
C TYR A 980 -0.08 46.88 0.24
N LEU A 981 0.16 46.40 1.47
CA LEU A 981 -0.88 46.00 2.42
C LEU A 981 -1.57 47.19 3.11
N ALA A 982 -0.90 48.34 3.21
CA ALA A 982 -1.48 49.55 3.79
C ALA A 982 -2.67 50.10 2.97
N LYS A 983 -2.80 49.71 1.70
CA LYS A 983 -3.91 50.11 0.83
C LYS A 983 -4.98 49.01 0.80
N PRO A 984 -6.26 49.33 1.05
CA PRO A 984 -7.34 48.35 0.91
C PRO A 984 -7.51 47.95 -0.56
N GLY A 985 -8.05 46.74 -0.80
CA GLY A 985 -8.47 46.35 -2.13
C GLY A 985 -9.86 46.90 -2.47
N LEU A 986 -10.24 46.75 -3.74
CA LEU A 986 -11.53 47.22 -4.25
C LEU A 986 -12.70 46.55 -3.52
N GLU A 987 -12.51 45.34 -2.97
CA GLU A 987 -13.54 44.62 -2.22
C GLU A 987 -13.99 45.38 -0.95
N ARG A 988 -13.12 46.24 -0.40
CA ARG A 988 -13.44 47.10 0.74
C ARG A 988 -13.79 48.52 0.33
N GLU A 989 -13.16 49.05 -0.71
CA GLU A 989 -13.38 50.42 -1.18
C GLU A 989 -14.73 50.58 -1.90
N ASP A 990 -15.05 49.65 -2.82
CA ASP A 990 -16.26 49.68 -3.64
C ASP A 990 -16.70 48.23 -3.95
N PRO A 991 -17.45 47.59 -3.02
CA PRO A 991 -17.90 46.22 -3.18
C PRO A 991 -18.71 46.01 -4.47
N THR A 992 -19.53 46.97 -4.88
CA THR A 992 -20.36 46.85 -6.10
C THR A 992 -19.48 46.71 -7.33
N ARG A 993 -18.48 47.59 -7.48
CA ARG A 993 -17.54 47.50 -8.59
C ARG A 993 -16.64 46.26 -8.49
N ALA A 994 -16.29 45.82 -7.29
CA ALA A 994 -15.59 44.56 -7.08
C ALA A 994 -16.37 43.37 -7.66
N HIS A 995 -17.68 43.28 -7.39
CA HIS A 995 -18.54 42.24 -7.98
C HIS A 995 -18.57 42.31 -9.52
N GLU A 996 -18.62 43.50 -10.11
CA GLU A 996 -18.59 43.67 -11.57
C GLU A 996 -17.27 43.21 -12.19
N GLU A 997 -16.13 43.46 -11.54
CA GLU A 997 -14.83 42.98 -12.00
C GLU A 997 -14.73 41.45 -11.89
N LEU A 998 -15.22 40.87 -10.79
CA LEU A 998 -15.16 39.42 -10.56
C LEU A 998 -16.01 38.61 -11.56
N LYS A 999 -17.10 39.18 -12.10
CA LYS A 999 -17.88 38.55 -13.19
C LYS A 999 -17.07 38.30 -14.46
N LYS A 1000 -15.91 38.94 -14.63
CA LYS A 1000 -15.01 38.77 -15.78
C LYS A 1000 -14.02 37.61 -15.60
N ILE A 1001 -13.92 37.04 -14.39
CA ILE A 1001 -13.11 35.85 -14.13
C ILE A 1001 -13.69 34.66 -14.90
N ARG A 1002 -12.82 33.87 -15.52
CA ARG A 1002 -13.18 32.56 -16.08
C ARG A 1002 -12.19 31.51 -15.60
N GLY A 1003 -12.69 30.39 -15.08
CA GLY A 1003 -11.86 29.35 -14.50
C GLY A 1003 -11.08 29.81 -13.26
N PHE A 1004 -10.03 29.06 -12.94
CA PHE A 1004 -9.20 29.23 -11.75
C PHE A 1004 -7.76 29.65 -12.07
N LEU A 1005 -7.36 29.54 -13.33
CA LEU A 1005 -5.99 29.73 -13.76
C LEU A 1005 -5.54 31.18 -13.60
N VAL A 1006 -4.40 31.40 -12.94
CA VAL A 1006 -3.77 32.72 -12.76
C VAL A 1006 -2.29 32.64 -13.10
N GLN A 1007 -1.75 33.72 -13.67
CA GLN A 1007 -0.32 33.83 -13.94
C GLN A 1007 0.51 33.74 -12.65
N PHE A 1008 1.58 32.95 -12.64
CA PHE A 1008 2.45 32.84 -11.47
C PHE A 1008 3.29 34.12 -11.28
N PRO A 1009 3.34 34.72 -10.08
CA PRO A 1009 4.04 35.99 -9.85
C PRO A 1009 5.56 35.82 -9.69
N LEU A 1010 6.27 35.71 -10.81
CA LEU A 1010 7.71 35.42 -10.86
C LEU A 1010 8.62 36.41 -10.11
N TYR A 1011 8.16 37.64 -9.87
CA TYR A 1011 8.95 38.72 -9.24
C TYR A 1011 8.60 38.97 -7.77
N PHE A 1012 7.71 38.19 -7.16
CA PHE A 1012 7.35 38.38 -5.75
C PHE A 1012 8.55 38.17 -4.82
N LEU A 1013 8.89 39.17 -4.01
CA LEU A 1013 10.06 39.20 -3.14
C LEU A 1013 11.38 38.89 -3.88
N SER A 1014 11.55 39.41 -5.11
CA SER A 1014 12.76 39.20 -5.92
C SER A 1014 14.01 39.88 -5.35
N GLU A 1015 13.85 40.94 -4.56
CA GLU A 1015 14.95 41.70 -3.95
C GLU A 1015 15.33 41.18 -2.56
N GLN A 1016 14.67 40.11 -2.09
CA GLN A 1016 14.90 39.51 -0.78
C GLN A 1016 15.70 38.21 -0.88
N ASN A 1017 16.55 37.98 0.11
CA ASN A 1017 17.11 36.64 0.33
C ASN A 1017 16.09 35.81 1.12
N LEU A 1018 15.42 34.90 0.42
CA LEU A 1018 14.39 34.03 0.98
C LEU A 1018 14.95 32.81 1.74
N LEU A 1019 16.28 32.68 1.86
CA LEU A 1019 16.85 31.62 2.69
C LEU A 1019 16.71 31.95 4.18
N PRO A 1020 16.54 30.93 5.04
CA PRO A 1020 16.45 31.15 6.49
C PRO A 1020 17.63 31.96 7.04
N PRO A 1021 17.40 32.99 7.89
CA PRO A 1021 18.47 33.81 8.45
C PRO A 1021 19.48 32.99 9.25
N ILE A 1022 20.76 33.36 9.18
CA ILE A 1022 21.83 32.72 9.95
C ILE A 1022 21.50 32.79 11.45
N GLY A 1023 21.41 31.63 12.11
CA GLY A 1023 21.05 31.53 13.54
C GLY A 1023 19.57 31.26 13.83
N SER A 1024 18.69 31.24 12.81
CA SER A 1024 17.32 30.72 12.94
C SER A 1024 17.32 29.20 13.14
N LYS A 1025 16.25 28.65 13.74
CA LYS A 1025 16.12 27.19 13.91
C LYS A 1025 16.12 26.47 12.55
N GLU A 1026 15.51 27.09 11.55
CA GLU A 1026 15.38 26.60 10.19
C GLU A 1026 16.73 26.63 9.45
N ALA A 1027 17.60 27.59 9.74
CA ALA A 1027 18.98 27.62 9.22
C ALA A 1027 19.90 26.57 9.87
N MET A 1028 19.55 26.05 11.05
CA MET A 1028 20.30 24.95 11.69
C MET A 1028 19.97 23.58 11.08
N VAL A 1029 18.92 23.49 10.25
CA VAL A 1029 18.52 22.27 9.55
C VAL A 1029 19.27 22.19 8.21
N PRO A 1030 19.76 21.01 7.80
CA PRO A 1030 20.41 20.86 6.50
C PRO A 1030 19.52 21.35 5.35
N MET A 1031 20.12 22.05 4.37
CA MET A 1031 19.39 22.61 3.22
C MET A 1031 18.61 21.57 2.43
N GLU A 1032 19.07 20.32 2.46
CA GLU A 1032 18.40 19.16 1.85
C GLU A 1032 17.00 18.86 2.42
N VAL A 1033 16.59 19.51 3.52
CA VAL A 1033 15.21 19.40 4.02
C VAL A 1033 14.23 20.12 3.11
N TRP A 1034 14.68 21.20 2.47
CA TRP A 1034 13.88 22.09 1.63
C TRP A 1034 14.01 21.77 0.13
N THR A 1035 14.96 20.90 -0.26
CA THR A 1035 15.15 20.39 -1.62
C THR A 1035 14.69 18.96 -1.74
#